data_AF-A0A452QTV7-F1
#
_entry.id   AF-A0A452QTV7-F1
#
_cell.length_a   1.000
_cell.length_b   1.000
_cell.length_c   1.000
_cell.angle_alpha   90.00
_cell.angle_beta   90.00
_cell.angle_gamma   90.00
#
_symmetry.space_group_name_H-M   'P 1'
#
loop_
_entity.id
_entity.type
_entity.pdbx_description
1 polymer ?
#
loop_
_entity_poly.entity_id
_entity_poly.type
_entity_poly.pdbx_seq_one_letter_code
_entity_poly.pdbx_strand_id
1 'polypeptide(L)'
;MFPTGFSSPNPSAAAAAQEVRSATDGNTSTTPPTSAKKRKLNSSSSSSSNSMATSSHVPIQKKLRFEDTLEFVGFDAKMAEESSSSSSSSSPTAATSQQQQLKNKSILISSVASVHHANGLAKSSTTTSSFANSKPGSAKKLVIKNFKDKPKLPENYTDETWQKLKEAVEAIQNSTSIKYNLEELYQAVENLCSYKISANLYKQLRQICEDHIKAQIHHVLFLKKIDRCWQNHCRQMIMIRSIFLFLDRTYVLQNSMLPSIWDMGLELFRAHIISDQKVQNKTIDGILLLIERERNGEAIDRSLLRSLLSMLSDLQIYQDSFEQRFLEETNRLYAAEGQKLMQEREVPEYLHHVNKRLEEEADRLITYLDQTTQKSLIATVEKQLLGEHLTAILQKGLNSLLDENRIQDLSLLYQLFSRVRGGVQVLLQQWIEYIKAFGSTIVINPEKDKTMVQELLDFKDKVDHIIDICFLKNEKFINAMKEAFETFINKRPNKPAELIAKYVDSKLRAGNKEATDEELEKMLDKIMIIFRFIYGKDVFEAFYKKDLAKRLLVGKSASVDAEKSMLSKLKHECGAAFTSKLEGMFKDMELSKDIMIQFKQNQNVPGNIELTVNILTMGYWPTYVPMEVHLPPEVRVAVQDLSYKHRNT
;
A
#
# COMPACT_ATOMS: atom_id res chain seq x y z
N MET A 1 -35.22 3.03 43.48
CA MET A 1 -36.51 2.66 44.11
C MET A 1 -36.79 1.20 43.78
N PHE A 2 -37.35 0.42 44.70
CA PHE A 2 -37.94 -0.91 44.45
C PHE A 2 -39.48 -0.77 44.41
N PRO A 3 -40.19 -1.61 43.62
CA PRO A 3 -40.81 -2.87 44.11
C PRO A 3 -40.37 -4.09 43.24
N THR A 4 -40.28 -5.37 43.65
CA THR A 4 -41.26 -6.36 44.21
C THR A 4 -42.47 -6.65 43.30
N GLY A 5 -42.83 -7.89 42.92
CA GLY A 5 -42.21 -9.21 43.11
C GLY A 5 -43.20 -10.36 42.73
N PHE A 6 -42.73 -11.63 42.75
CA PHE A 6 -43.52 -12.90 42.55
C PHE A 6 -44.11 -13.13 41.13
N SER A 7 -44.40 -14.35 40.63
CA SER A 7 -44.41 -15.75 41.17
C SER A 7 -43.88 -16.77 40.14
N SER A 8 -43.47 -17.97 40.59
CA SER A 8 -43.38 -19.19 39.76
C SER A 8 -44.69 -20.01 39.80
N PRO A 9 -44.90 -21.02 38.92
CA PRO A 9 -44.56 -22.39 39.35
C PRO A 9 -44.01 -23.31 38.25
N ASN A 10 -43.54 -24.50 38.67
CA ASN A 10 -43.16 -25.67 37.86
C ASN A 10 -43.99 -26.87 38.38
N PRO A 11 -44.33 -27.92 37.60
CA PRO A 11 -43.67 -29.23 37.85
C PRO A 11 -43.60 -30.25 36.67
N SER A 12 -42.79 -31.31 36.88
CA SER A 12 -42.87 -32.72 36.39
C SER A 12 -43.36 -33.06 34.96
N ALA A 13 -42.70 -33.82 34.07
CA ALA A 13 -41.82 -35.03 34.15
C ALA A 13 -42.52 -36.43 34.11
N ALA A 14 -41.85 -37.39 33.44
CA ALA A 14 -42.03 -38.87 33.40
C ALA A 14 -42.72 -39.55 32.18
N ALA A 15 -42.33 -40.83 31.94
CA ALA A 15 -42.74 -41.82 30.90
C ALA A 15 -42.47 -41.47 29.41
N ALA A 16 -41.82 -42.24 28.51
CA ALA A 16 -41.29 -43.63 28.41
C ALA A 16 -42.19 -44.72 27.79
N ALA A 17 -41.80 -45.27 26.61
CA ALA A 17 -42.00 -46.67 26.16
C ALA A 17 -41.35 -46.98 24.76
N GLN A 18 -40.64 -48.12 24.68
CA GLN A 18 -40.51 -49.15 23.60
C GLN A 18 -40.71 -48.80 22.10
N GLU A 19 -39.76 -49.12 21.19
CA GLU A 19 -39.36 -50.44 20.62
C GLU A 19 -40.37 -51.11 19.67
N VAL A 20 -39.94 -51.36 18.40
CA VAL A 20 -40.07 -52.63 17.65
C VAL A 20 -38.87 -52.75 16.68
N ARG A 21 -38.41 -53.97 16.37
CA ARG A 21 -37.30 -54.29 15.44
C ARG A 21 -37.74 -55.13 14.23
N SER A 22 -36.99 -55.02 13.13
CA SER A 22 -36.66 -56.11 12.17
C SER A 22 -35.44 -55.65 11.33
N ALA A 23 -34.29 -56.33 11.17
CA ALA A 23 -33.97 -57.77 11.00
C ALA A 23 -34.48 -58.31 9.65
N THR A 24 -33.79 -59.10 8.81
CA THR A 24 -32.51 -59.89 8.80
C THR A 24 -32.01 -59.99 7.33
N ASP A 25 -30.81 -60.38 6.85
CA ASP A 25 -29.42 -60.67 7.30
C ASP A 25 -28.54 -60.80 6.00
N GLY A 26 -27.23 -61.12 5.94
CA GLY A 26 -26.17 -61.38 6.92
C GLY A 26 -25.04 -62.28 6.33
N ASN A 27 -23.86 -62.31 6.98
CA ASN A 27 -22.78 -63.34 6.87
C ASN A 27 -21.98 -63.51 5.54
N THR A 28 -20.72 -64.02 5.49
CA THR A 28 -19.84 -64.55 6.56
C THR A 28 -18.32 -64.34 6.33
N SER A 29 -17.58 -64.33 7.45
CA SER A 29 -16.11 -64.42 7.71
C SER A 29 -15.18 -65.28 6.82
N THR A 30 -13.87 -64.94 6.81
CA THR A 30 -12.75 -65.71 7.45
C THR A 30 -11.38 -64.99 7.33
N THR A 31 -10.30 -65.48 7.99
CA THR A 31 -9.00 -64.77 8.19
C THR A 31 -7.73 -65.62 7.81
N PRO A 32 -6.48 -65.44 8.33
CA PRO A 32 -5.24 -65.18 7.54
C PRO A 32 -4.18 -66.34 7.69
N PRO A 33 -2.81 -66.18 7.71
CA PRO A 33 -1.83 -65.16 7.22
C PRO A 33 -0.61 -65.76 6.43
N THR A 34 0.44 -64.97 6.06
CA THR A 34 1.90 -65.31 6.28
C THR A 34 2.98 -64.31 5.73
N SER A 35 3.93 -63.95 6.62
CA SER A 35 5.41 -63.70 6.48
C SER A 35 6.14 -62.92 5.33
N ALA A 36 6.64 -61.73 5.69
CA ALA A 36 8.06 -61.30 5.82
C ALA A 36 9.12 -61.32 4.67
N LYS A 37 9.89 -60.20 4.54
CA LYS A 37 11.38 -60.14 4.74
C LYS A 37 12.00 -58.72 4.79
N LYS A 38 13.27 -58.64 5.25
CA LYS A 38 14.05 -57.43 5.65
C LYS A 38 15.01 -56.90 4.56
N ARG A 39 15.29 -55.58 4.58
CA ARG A 39 16.60 -54.85 4.45
C ARG A 39 16.53 -53.60 3.52
N LYS A 40 17.49 -52.67 3.47
CA LYS A 40 18.27 -51.86 4.48
C LYS A 40 19.41 -51.12 3.73
N LEU A 41 19.40 -49.77 3.68
CA LEU A 41 20.51 -48.89 3.19
C LEU A 41 20.88 -49.08 1.69
N ASN A 42 21.60 -48.20 0.98
CA ASN A 42 22.42 -47.05 1.39
C ASN A 42 22.49 -45.96 0.28
N SER A 43 23.09 -44.80 0.58
CA SER A 43 23.43 -43.74 -0.37
C SER A 43 24.69 -44.04 -1.23
N SER A 44 24.80 -43.40 -2.40
CA SER A 44 25.98 -42.58 -2.74
C SER A 44 25.84 -41.78 -4.05
N SER A 45 26.46 -40.60 -4.06
CA SER A 45 26.68 -39.64 -5.14
C SER A 45 27.31 -40.16 -6.45
N SER A 46 27.04 -39.46 -7.56
CA SER A 46 28.12 -38.98 -8.45
C SER A 46 27.72 -37.72 -9.24
N SER A 47 28.72 -36.89 -9.53
CA SER A 47 28.61 -35.65 -10.32
C SER A 47 28.94 -35.86 -11.80
N SER A 48 28.44 -35.01 -12.69
CA SER A 48 29.14 -34.67 -13.95
C SER A 48 28.66 -33.34 -14.53
N SER A 49 29.61 -32.56 -15.05
CA SER A 49 29.44 -31.27 -15.72
C SER A 49 29.72 -31.39 -17.21
N ASN A 50 28.96 -30.70 -18.07
CA ASN A 50 29.34 -30.20 -19.40
C ASN A 50 28.07 -29.69 -20.15
N SER A 51 28.12 -28.85 -21.18
CA SER A 51 29.07 -27.79 -21.57
C SER A 51 28.45 -27.00 -22.73
N MET A 52 28.78 -25.71 -22.91
CA MET A 52 28.24 -24.90 -24.01
C MET A 52 28.69 -25.41 -25.40
N ALA A 53 27.82 -25.25 -26.41
CA ALA A 53 28.18 -25.28 -27.81
C ALA A 53 27.39 -24.20 -28.58
N THR A 54 28.08 -23.15 -29.02
CA THR A 54 27.51 -22.05 -29.81
C THR A 54 27.98 -22.14 -31.27
N SER A 55 27.05 -22.01 -32.23
CA SER A 55 27.35 -21.90 -33.67
C SER A 55 27.19 -20.46 -34.17
N SER A 56 27.79 -20.11 -35.31
CA SER A 56 28.09 -18.73 -35.69
C SER A 56 27.87 -18.38 -37.17
N HIS A 57 27.35 -17.16 -37.41
CA HIS A 57 27.43 -16.34 -38.64
C HIS A 57 26.86 -16.89 -39.99
N VAL A 58 26.53 -16.10 -41.03
CA VAL A 58 26.01 -14.72 -41.30
C VAL A 58 25.91 -14.58 -42.87
N PRO A 59 25.48 -13.49 -43.55
CA PRO A 59 24.41 -12.48 -43.40
C PRO A 59 23.44 -12.44 -44.63
N ILE A 60 22.55 -11.43 -44.76
CA ILE A 60 22.06 -10.74 -45.99
C ILE A 60 20.94 -9.73 -45.61
N GLN A 61 20.58 -8.66 -46.34
CA GLN A 61 21.31 -7.45 -46.82
C GLN A 61 20.27 -6.41 -47.32
N LYS A 62 20.55 -5.08 -47.22
CA LYS A 62 19.82 -3.92 -47.89
C LYS A 62 18.43 -3.53 -47.31
N LYS A 63 17.99 -2.25 -47.28
CA LYS A 63 18.67 -0.92 -47.40
C LYS A 63 17.73 0.27 -47.01
N LEU A 64 18.26 1.30 -46.32
CA LEU A 64 17.80 2.72 -46.26
C LEU A 64 16.43 3.00 -45.58
N ARG A 65 16.12 4.19 -45.02
CA ARG A 65 16.74 5.54 -45.13
C ARG A 65 16.44 6.44 -43.89
N PHE A 66 17.43 7.21 -43.39
CA PHE A 66 17.40 8.55 -42.72
C PHE A 66 16.30 8.87 -41.68
N GLU A 67 16.63 9.09 -40.40
CA GLU A 67 16.98 10.39 -39.73
C GLU A 67 15.74 11.25 -39.35
N ASP A 68 15.72 12.06 -38.28
CA ASP A 68 16.82 12.54 -37.42
C ASP A 68 16.44 12.64 -35.91
N THR A 69 17.30 13.29 -35.11
CA THR A 69 17.50 13.17 -33.67
C THR A 69 17.10 14.45 -32.90
N LEU A 70 16.71 14.33 -31.62
CA LEU A 70 16.91 15.38 -30.61
C LEU A 70 16.90 14.79 -29.19
N GLU A 71 17.81 15.26 -28.34
CA GLU A 71 18.08 14.73 -26.98
C GLU A 71 17.61 15.67 -25.85
N PHE A 72 17.79 15.20 -24.60
CA PHE A 72 17.91 15.99 -23.36
C PHE A 72 16.59 16.59 -22.80
N VAL A 73 16.34 16.66 -21.48
CA VAL A 73 17.15 16.33 -20.29
C VAL A 73 16.31 15.56 -19.26
N GLY A 74 16.92 14.65 -18.49
CA GLY A 74 16.37 14.19 -17.20
C GLY A 74 16.94 15.01 -16.04
N PHE A 75 16.28 15.01 -14.87
CA PHE A 75 16.84 15.64 -13.67
C PHE A 75 16.65 14.76 -12.42
N ASP A 76 17.66 14.75 -11.56
CA ASP A 76 17.80 13.83 -10.43
C ASP A 76 16.79 14.04 -9.31
N ALA A 77 16.42 12.94 -8.65
CA ALA A 77 15.88 12.95 -7.30
C ALA A 77 17.01 12.70 -6.30
N LYS A 78 17.20 13.58 -5.31
CA LYS A 78 18.17 13.36 -4.22
C LYS A 78 17.64 13.83 -2.87
N MET A 79 18.02 13.09 -1.83
CA MET A 79 17.58 13.27 -0.45
C MET A 79 18.07 14.59 0.17
N ALA A 80 17.27 15.11 1.11
CA ALA A 80 17.75 15.92 2.22
C ALA A 80 16.91 15.59 3.47
N GLU A 81 17.55 15.04 4.50
CA GLU A 81 17.04 15.14 5.87
C GLU A 81 17.43 16.52 6.43
N GLU A 82 16.55 17.19 7.16
CA GLU A 82 16.99 17.95 8.33
C GLU A 82 15.82 18.14 9.32
N SER A 83 16.14 18.65 10.51
CA SER A 83 15.35 18.39 11.73
C SER A 83 14.84 19.63 12.46
N SER A 84 13.85 19.40 13.32
CA SER A 84 13.54 20.12 14.56
C SER A 84 12.68 21.42 14.51
N SER A 85 11.78 21.51 15.51
CA SER A 85 11.34 22.68 16.32
C SER A 85 11.29 24.11 15.76
N SER A 86 10.32 24.97 16.13
CA SER A 86 9.10 24.83 16.96
C SER A 86 8.33 26.17 17.04
N SER A 87 7.03 26.14 17.41
CA SER A 87 6.22 27.28 17.96
C SER A 87 6.04 28.54 17.07
N SER A 88 4.96 29.33 17.14
CA SER A 88 3.67 29.27 17.87
C SER A 88 2.65 30.28 17.26
N SER A 89 1.42 30.32 17.78
CA SER A 89 0.48 31.49 17.90
C SER A 89 0.78 32.80 17.14
N SER A 90 -0.19 33.54 16.55
CA SER A 90 -1.66 33.55 16.74
C SER A 90 -2.38 34.52 15.77
N SER A 91 -3.69 34.35 15.59
CA SER A 91 -4.65 35.38 15.13
C SER A 91 -5.18 36.20 16.34
N PRO A 92 -5.90 37.36 16.24
CA PRO A 92 -6.75 37.80 15.12
C PRO A 92 -6.81 39.34 14.85
N THR A 93 -7.90 39.79 14.20
CA THR A 93 -8.49 41.16 14.10
C THR A 93 -8.11 42.14 12.98
N ALA A 94 -9.08 42.32 12.06
CA ALA A 94 -9.72 43.56 11.57
C ALA A 94 -8.92 44.79 11.03
N ALA A 95 -9.27 45.17 9.78
CA ALA A 95 -9.50 46.51 9.19
C ALA A 95 -8.78 47.76 9.76
N THR A 96 -8.30 48.74 8.97
CA THR A 96 -9.01 49.40 7.84
C THR A 96 -8.06 50.33 7.03
N SER A 97 -8.47 50.74 5.82
CA SER A 97 -8.19 52.06 5.17
C SER A 97 -6.89 52.35 4.35
N GLN A 98 -7.15 53.04 3.23
CA GLN A 98 -6.34 54.05 2.50
C GLN A 98 -5.13 53.67 1.58
N GLN A 99 -5.42 53.72 0.27
CA GLN A 99 -4.73 54.48 -0.80
C GLN A 99 -3.22 54.83 -0.66
N GLN A 100 -2.40 54.47 -1.67
CA GLN A 100 -1.95 55.44 -2.70
C GLN A 100 -1.22 54.83 -3.91
N GLN A 101 -0.80 55.69 -4.84
CA GLN A 101 -0.53 55.45 -6.27
C GLN A 101 0.90 54.99 -6.65
N LEU A 102 0.97 54.29 -7.78
CA LEU A 102 1.97 54.41 -8.87
C LEU A 102 3.48 54.41 -8.56
N LYS A 103 4.20 53.43 -9.14
CA LYS A 103 5.17 53.67 -10.24
C LYS A 103 5.65 52.37 -10.90
N ASN A 104 5.39 52.23 -12.21
CA ASN A 104 6.04 51.22 -13.05
C ASN A 104 7.42 51.72 -13.52
N LYS A 105 8.38 50.81 -13.67
CA LYS A 105 9.57 50.98 -14.52
C LYS A 105 9.93 49.64 -15.17
N SER A 106 10.54 49.68 -16.35
CA SER A 106 10.52 48.59 -17.32
C SER A 106 11.90 48.12 -17.80
N ILE A 107 11.98 46.83 -18.15
CA ILE A 107 12.94 46.13 -19.04
C ILE A 107 12.08 45.01 -19.67
N LEU A 108 11.79 44.93 -20.98
CA LEU A 108 12.61 44.82 -22.20
C LEU A 108 13.32 43.48 -22.39
N ILE A 109 12.87 42.71 -23.39
CA ILE A 109 13.69 41.98 -24.38
C ILE A 109 12.78 41.68 -25.60
N SER A 110 13.36 41.61 -26.80
CA SER A 110 12.64 41.67 -28.09
C SER A 110 12.44 40.32 -28.77
N SER A 111 11.40 40.22 -29.61
CA SER A 111 11.20 39.11 -30.55
C SER A 111 12.17 39.18 -31.74
N VAL A 112 12.65 38.03 -32.21
CA VAL A 112 13.44 37.88 -33.45
C VAL A 112 12.51 37.76 -34.66
N ALA A 113 12.91 38.32 -35.81
CA ALA A 113 12.19 38.21 -37.08
C ALA A 113 12.94 37.29 -38.07
N SER A 114 12.19 36.48 -38.82
CA SER A 114 12.75 35.61 -39.88
C SER A 114 12.97 36.37 -41.18
N VAL A 115 13.99 35.97 -41.94
CA VAL A 115 14.44 36.62 -43.18
C VAL A 115 14.04 35.79 -44.40
N HIS A 116 13.66 36.46 -45.49
CA HIS A 116 13.79 35.91 -46.85
C HIS A 116 14.52 36.90 -47.76
N HIS A 117 15.34 36.37 -48.67
CA HIS A 117 16.35 37.13 -49.41
C HIS A 117 15.82 37.79 -50.69
N ALA A 118 16.48 38.88 -51.08
CA ALA A 118 16.42 39.43 -52.43
C ALA A 118 17.63 38.98 -53.26
N ASN A 119 17.41 38.73 -54.55
CA ASN A 119 18.46 38.72 -55.56
C ASN A 119 18.71 40.15 -56.07
N GLY A 120 19.94 40.47 -56.47
CA GLY A 120 20.24 41.74 -57.11
C GLY A 120 21.63 41.78 -57.74
N LEU A 121 21.87 42.74 -58.63
CA LEU A 121 23.20 43.14 -59.07
C LEU A 121 23.18 44.49 -59.81
N ALA A 122 24.02 45.44 -59.38
CA ALA A 122 24.78 46.37 -60.23
C ALA A 122 25.57 47.35 -59.33
N LYS A 123 26.81 47.67 -59.70
CA LYS A 123 27.65 48.69 -59.05
C LYS A 123 27.89 49.86 -60.01
N SER A 124 27.80 51.09 -59.50
CA SER A 124 28.88 52.08 -59.66
C SER A 124 28.70 53.29 -58.74
N SER A 125 29.77 53.66 -58.02
CA SER A 125 30.05 55.03 -57.63
C SER A 125 30.69 55.76 -58.83
N THR A 126 30.92 57.06 -58.91
CA THR A 126 31.09 58.16 -57.91
C THR A 126 30.79 59.47 -58.69
N THR A 127 30.36 60.62 -58.14
CA THR A 127 31.12 61.54 -57.26
C THR A 127 30.17 62.53 -56.54
N THR A 128 30.72 63.38 -55.66
CA THR A 128 30.00 64.16 -54.63
C THR A 128 29.92 65.67 -54.88
N SER A 129 28.76 66.28 -54.63
CA SER A 129 28.53 67.64 -54.08
C SER A 129 27.00 67.92 -54.04
N SER A 130 26.37 68.68 -53.13
CA SER A 130 26.83 69.42 -51.94
C SER A 130 25.75 69.40 -50.83
N PHE A 131 26.15 69.68 -49.58
CA PHE A 131 25.37 70.17 -48.43
C PHE A 131 24.03 69.51 -48.01
N ALA A 132 24.05 69.01 -46.77
CA ALA A 132 22.90 68.52 -46.02
C ALA A 132 21.90 69.62 -45.63
N ASN A 133 20.61 69.24 -45.49
CA ASN A 133 19.94 69.32 -44.18
C ASN A 133 18.66 68.46 -44.13
N SER A 134 18.62 67.40 -43.31
CA SER A 134 17.39 66.82 -42.71
C SER A 134 17.71 65.65 -41.77
N LYS A 135 16.91 65.49 -40.70
CA LYS A 135 17.11 64.48 -39.64
C LYS A 135 16.76 63.06 -40.11
N PRO A 136 17.47 62.02 -39.64
CA PRO A 136 16.98 60.63 -39.74
C PRO A 136 15.76 60.44 -38.83
N GLY A 137 14.76 59.68 -39.29
CA GLY A 137 13.61 59.26 -38.47
C GLY A 137 12.24 59.38 -39.13
N SER A 138 12.08 60.21 -40.17
CA SER A 138 10.84 60.22 -40.96
C SER A 138 10.87 59.13 -42.03
N ALA A 139 9.94 58.17 -41.95
CA ALA A 139 9.68 57.24 -43.04
C ALA A 139 9.24 58.03 -44.28
N LYS A 140 10.05 57.97 -45.36
CA LYS A 140 9.75 58.68 -46.62
C LYS A 140 8.44 58.12 -47.18
N LYS A 141 7.37 58.92 -47.17
CA LYS A 141 6.08 58.56 -47.80
C LYS A 141 6.29 58.33 -49.28
N LEU A 142 6.22 57.07 -49.70
CA LEU A 142 6.22 56.68 -51.10
C LEU A 142 4.88 57.10 -51.73
N VAL A 143 4.96 57.81 -52.86
CA VAL A 143 3.78 58.21 -53.65
C VAL A 143 3.78 57.39 -54.93
N ILE A 144 2.77 56.53 -55.08
CA ILE A 144 2.59 55.71 -56.29
C ILE A 144 2.16 56.63 -57.43
N LYS A 145 3.06 56.88 -58.38
CA LYS A 145 2.74 57.66 -59.59
C LYS A 145 1.65 56.95 -60.39
N ASN A 146 0.72 57.71 -60.95
CA ASN A 146 -0.44 57.24 -61.72
C ASN A 146 -1.47 56.38 -60.94
N PHE A 147 -1.45 56.38 -59.60
CA PHE A 147 -2.54 55.81 -58.79
C PHE A 147 -3.78 56.73 -58.87
N LYS A 148 -4.55 56.61 -59.95
CA LYS A 148 -5.62 57.56 -60.31
C LYS A 148 -6.83 57.53 -59.38
N ASP A 149 -7.12 56.39 -58.77
CA ASP A 149 -8.13 56.26 -57.73
C ASP A 149 -7.86 54.99 -56.89
N LYS A 150 -8.45 54.88 -55.70
CA LYS A 150 -8.46 53.58 -54.99
C LYS A 150 -9.42 52.63 -55.73
N PRO A 151 -9.03 51.37 -56.02
CA PRO A 151 -9.99 50.39 -56.50
C PRO A 151 -11.07 50.20 -55.43
N LYS A 152 -12.31 50.58 -55.76
CA LYS A 152 -13.49 50.32 -54.94
C LYS A 152 -13.91 48.87 -55.17
N LEU A 153 -14.35 48.20 -54.11
CA LEU A 153 -15.04 46.92 -54.26
C LEU A 153 -16.33 47.11 -55.06
N PRO A 154 -16.79 46.08 -55.79
CA PRO A 154 -18.20 46.01 -56.21
C PRO A 154 -19.10 46.15 -54.99
N GLU A 155 -20.21 46.90 -55.12
CA GLU A 155 -21.08 47.22 -53.97
C GLU A 155 -21.68 45.96 -53.32
N ASN A 156 -21.94 44.91 -54.10
CA ASN A 156 -22.43 43.62 -53.61
C ASN A 156 -21.35 42.69 -53.03
N TYR A 157 -20.05 43.01 -53.14
CA TYR A 157 -18.97 42.04 -52.89
C TYR A 157 -18.99 41.47 -51.46
N THR A 158 -19.34 42.28 -50.46
CA THR A 158 -19.46 41.82 -49.07
C THR A 158 -20.55 40.78 -48.89
N ASP A 159 -21.66 40.97 -49.59
CA ASP A 159 -22.90 40.23 -49.36
C ASP A 159 -22.91 38.93 -50.19
N GLU A 160 -22.38 38.97 -51.41
CA GLU A 160 -22.10 37.78 -52.23
C GLU A 160 -21.05 36.88 -51.55
N THR A 161 -19.97 37.47 -51.02
CA THR A 161 -18.93 36.70 -50.31
C THR A 161 -19.44 36.16 -48.97
N TRP A 162 -20.30 36.90 -48.26
CA TRP A 162 -20.97 36.40 -47.07
C TRP A 162 -21.93 35.25 -47.39
N GLN A 163 -22.77 35.37 -48.43
CA GLN A 163 -23.67 34.31 -48.85
C GLN A 163 -22.90 33.03 -49.23
N LYS A 164 -21.74 33.16 -49.90
CA LYS A 164 -20.83 32.04 -50.21
C LYS A 164 -20.33 31.33 -48.94
N LEU A 165 -19.94 32.10 -47.92
CA LEU A 165 -19.49 31.56 -46.63
C LEU A 165 -20.65 30.93 -45.84
N LYS A 166 -21.82 31.55 -45.84
CA LYS A 166 -23.05 31.03 -45.25
C LYS A 166 -23.44 29.67 -45.84
N GLU A 167 -23.43 29.54 -47.16
CA GLU A 167 -23.71 28.25 -47.83
C GLU A 167 -22.67 27.17 -47.49
N ALA A 168 -21.41 27.53 -47.28
CA ALA A 168 -20.38 26.58 -46.84
C ALA A 168 -20.60 26.12 -45.38
N VAL A 169 -20.97 27.04 -44.48
CA VAL A 169 -21.33 26.73 -43.08
C VAL A 169 -22.58 25.84 -43.02
N GLU A 170 -23.62 26.19 -43.77
CA GLU A 170 -24.86 25.42 -43.85
C GLU A 170 -24.63 24.04 -44.48
N ALA A 171 -23.73 23.91 -45.45
CA ALA A 171 -23.33 22.60 -46.00
C ALA A 171 -22.63 21.72 -44.96
N ILE A 172 -21.64 22.28 -44.24
CA ILE A 172 -20.94 21.58 -43.14
C ILE A 172 -21.91 21.10 -42.07
N GLN A 173 -22.81 21.98 -41.62
CA GLN A 173 -23.80 21.69 -40.58
C GLN A 173 -24.81 20.60 -41.01
N ASN A 174 -25.26 20.63 -42.26
CA ASN A 174 -26.15 19.60 -42.81
C ASN A 174 -25.39 18.33 -43.28
N SER A 175 -24.07 18.26 -43.09
CA SER A 175 -23.22 17.15 -43.52
C SER A 175 -23.27 16.88 -45.04
N THR A 176 -23.42 17.94 -45.84
CA THR A 176 -23.44 17.89 -47.31
C THR A 176 -22.14 18.43 -47.92
N SER A 177 -21.93 18.19 -49.22
CA SER A 177 -20.72 18.63 -49.92
C SER A 177 -20.66 20.15 -50.06
N ILE A 178 -19.51 20.74 -49.72
CA ILE A 178 -19.24 22.16 -49.94
C ILE A 178 -19.00 22.41 -51.44
N LYS A 179 -19.65 23.42 -52.01
CA LYS A 179 -19.55 23.77 -53.45
C LYS A 179 -18.21 24.40 -53.86
N TYR A 180 -17.44 24.89 -52.88
CA TYR A 180 -16.29 25.78 -53.05
C TYR A 180 -15.04 25.19 -52.40
N ASN A 181 -13.86 25.60 -52.86
CA ASN A 181 -12.60 25.11 -52.29
C ASN A 181 -12.33 25.73 -50.90
N LEU A 182 -11.72 24.97 -49.98
CA LEU A 182 -11.42 25.46 -48.63
C LEU A 182 -10.47 26.66 -48.64
N GLU A 183 -9.44 26.65 -49.50
CA GLU A 183 -8.50 27.77 -49.68
C GLU A 183 -9.21 29.04 -50.18
N GLU A 184 -10.20 28.87 -51.07
CA GLU A 184 -10.98 29.96 -51.65
C GLU A 184 -11.92 30.60 -50.62
N LEU A 185 -12.45 29.78 -49.70
CA LEU A 185 -13.26 30.24 -48.56
C LEU A 185 -12.39 30.89 -47.48
N TYR A 186 -11.20 30.38 -47.21
CA TYR A 186 -10.22 31.00 -46.31
C TYR A 186 -9.77 32.38 -46.83
N GLN A 187 -9.39 32.47 -48.11
CA GLN A 187 -9.00 33.74 -48.74
C GLN A 187 -10.15 34.75 -48.75
N ALA A 188 -11.40 34.28 -48.91
CA ALA A 188 -12.58 35.11 -48.76
C ALA A 188 -12.70 35.70 -47.34
N VAL A 189 -12.48 34.90 -46.29
CA VAL A 189 -12.46 35.39 -44.89
C VAL A 189 -11.34 36.40 -44.66
N GLU A 190 -10.12 36.14 -45.15
CA GLU A 190 -8.98 37.08 -45.05
C GLU A 190 -9.28 38.42 -45.73
N ASN A 191 -9.84 38.38 -46.95
CA ASN A 191 -10.21 39.57 -47.70
C ASN A 191 -11.27 40.38 -46.94
N LEU A 192 -12.38 39.76 -46.50
CA LEU A 192 -13.42 40.44 -45.73
C LEU A 192 -12.86 41.03 -44.42
N CYS A 193 -12.01 40.29 -43.69
CA CYS A 193 -11.38 40.80 -42.47
C CYS A 193 -10.49 42.03 -42.75
N SER A 194 -9.77 42.04 -43.87
CA SER A 194 -8.93 43.17 -44.30
C SER A 194 -9.74 44.45 -44.58
N TYR A 195 -11.02 44.33 -44.93
CA TYR A 195 -11.97 45.46 -45.07
C TYR A 195 -12.65 45.88 -43.75
N LYS A 196 -12.15 45.42 -42.59
CA LYS A 196 -12.61 45.78 -41.22
C LYS A 196 -14.04 45.35 -40.83
N ILE A 197 -14.68 44.48 -41.61
CA ILE A 197 -16.03 43.96 -41.32
C ILE A 197 -16.04 42.72 -40.40
N SER A 198 -14.88 42.32 -39.85
CA SER A 198 -14.69 41.16 -38.97
C SER A 198 -15.67 41.07 -37.81
N ALA A 199 -16.06 42.21 -37.22
CA ALA A 199 -17.02 42.27 -36.11
C ALA A 199 -18.43 41.80 -36.52
N ASN A 200 -18.87 42.16 -37.73
CA ASN A 200 -20.14 41.68 -38.27
C ASN A 200 -20.03 40.20 -38.67
N LEU A 201 -18.92 39.83 -39.33
CA LEU A 201 -18.66 38.46 -39.79
C LEU A 201 -18.71 37.44 -38.63
N TYR A 202 -18.09 37.76 -37.49
CA TYR A 202 -18.16 36.94 -36.27
C TYR A 202 -19.61 36.84 -35.73
N LYS A 203 -20.33 37.96 -35.65
CA LYS A 203 -21.72 37.97 -35.18
C LYS A 203 -22.65 37.13 -36.07
N GLN A 204 -22.50 37.25 -37.39
CA GLN A 204 -23.30 36.51 -38.37
C GLN A 204 -22.97 35.01 -38.34
N LEU A 205 -21.69 34.64 -38.17
CA LEU A 205 -21.28 33.24 -37.96
C LEU A 205 -21.88 32.66 -36.68
N ARG A 206 -21.81 33.39 -35.55
CA ARG A 206 -22.41 32.97 -34.28
C ARG A 206 -23.92 32.71 -34.43
N GLN A 207 -24.62 33.57 -35.17
CA GLN A 207 -26.06 33.42 -35.42
C GLN A 207 -26.40 32.12 -36.17
N ILE A 208 -25.70 31.80 -37.28
CA ILE A 208 -25.97 30.56 -38.04
C ILE A 208 -25.69 29.32 -37.17
N CYS A 209 -24.61 29.33 -36.39
CA CYS A 209 -24.32 28.24 -35.44
C CYS A 209 -25.41 28.11 -34.37
N GLU A 210 -25.87 29.22 -33.80
CA GLU A 210 -26.91 29.24 -32.77
C GLU A 210 -28.25 28.70 -33.31
N ASP A 211 -28.67 29.13 -34.49
CA ASP A 211 -29.95 28.72 -35.09
C ASP A 211 -29.93 27.25 -35.54
N HIS A 212 -28.79 26.74 -36.03
CA HIS A 212 -28.63 25.32 -36.32
C HIS A 212 -28.73 24.45 -35.05
N ILE A 213 -28.05 24.84 -33.96
CA ILE A 213 -28.03 24.06 -32.71
C ILE A 213 -29.45 23.98 -32.10
N LYS A 214 -30.21 25.07 -32.11
CA LYS A 214 -31.62 25.08 -31.65
C LYS A 214 -32.49 24.04 -32.38
N ALA A 215 -32.25 23.79 -33.68
CA ALA A 215 -33.02 22.84 -34.46
C ALA A 215 -32.80 21.36 -34.06
N GLN A 216 -31.67 21.03 -33.41
CA GLN A 216 -31.29 19.63 -33.11
C GLN A 216 -32.05 18.99 -31.93
N ILE A 217 -32.80 19.79 -31.15
CA ILE A 217 -33.36 19.38 -29.84
C ILE A 217 -34.42 18.26 -29.94
N HIS A 218 -35.14 18.14 -31.06
CA HIS A 218 -36.46 17.47 -31.07
C HIS A 218 -36.49 15.92 -31.15
N HIS A 219 -35.37 15.20 -31.28
CA HIS A 219 -35.40 13.80 -31.75
C HIS A 219 -34.61 12.76 -30.91
N VAL A 220 -34.79 12.67 -29.58
CA VAL A 220 -33.85 11.92 -28.70
C VAL A 220 -34.34 10.55 -28.16
N LEU A 221 -33.87 9.45 -28.79
CA LEU A 221 -33.57 8.18 -28.07
C LEU A 221 -32.18 8.34 -27.47
N PHE A 222 -32.09 8.28 -26.14
CA PHE A 222 -31.43 9.38 -25.44
C PHE A 222 -29.89 9.49 -25.60
N LEU A 223 -29.11 8.75 -24.81
CA LEU A 223 -27.65 8.97 -24.67
C LEU A 223 -26.88 8.87 -26.00
N LYS A 224 -27.12 7.83 -26.80
CA LYS A 224 -26.42 7.62 -28.10
C LYS A 224 -26.75 8.66 -29.17
N LYS A 225 -27.77 9.50 -28.97
CA LYS A 225 -28.03 10.66 -29.85
C LYS A 225 -27.44 11.96 -29.31
N ILE A 226 -27.35 12.14 -27.98
CA ILE A 226 -26.58 13.26 -27.38
C ILE A 226 -25.11 13.15 -27.83
N ASP A 227 -24.50 11.97 -27.66
CA ASP A 227 -23.14 11.66 -28.12
C ASP A 227 -22.94 11.91 -29.62
N ARG A 228 -23.84 11.40 -30.48
CA ARG A 228 -23.75 11.64 -31.93
C ARG A 228 -23.89 13.12 -32.30
N CYS A 229 -24.78 13.85 -31.62
CA CYS A 229 -24.96 15.29 -31.84
C CYS A 229 -23.69 16.05 -31.45
N TRP A 230 -23.12 15.75 -30.29
CA TRP A 230 -21.84 16.29 -29.81
C TRP A 230 -20.69 16.01 -30.78
N GLN A 231 -20.44 14.74 -31.13
CA GLN A 231 -19.36 14.37 -32.03
C GLN A 231 -19.48 15.03 -33.41
N ASN A 232 -20.70 15.19 -33.93
CA ASN A 232 -20.93 15.88 -35.19
C ASN A 232 -20.66 17.39 -35.05
N HIS A 233 -21.18 18.03 -34.00
CA HIS A 233 -20.92 19.44 -33.69
C HIS A 233 -19.42 19.73 -33.58
N CYS A 234 -18.66 18.91 -32.85
CA CYS A 234 -17.20 19.05 -32.74
C CYS A 234 -16.51 18.97 -34.12
N ARG A 235 -16.85 17.96 -34.95
CA ARG A 235 -16.29 17.83 -36.31
C ARG A 235 -16.62 19.05 -37.18
N GLN A 236 -17.85 19.55 -37.08
CA GLN A 236 -18.34 20.72 -37.83
C GLN A 236 -17.64 22.01 -37.38
N MET A 237 -17.49 22.22 -36.07
CA MET A 237 -16.76 23.38 -35.51
C MET A 237 -15.26 23.35 -35.86
N ILE A 238 -14.62 22.18 -35.96
CA ILE A 238 -13.24 22.08 -36.45
C ILE A 238 -13.11 22.56 -37.90
N MET A 239 -14.03 22.14 -38.80
CA MET A 239 -14.02 22.57 -40.20
C MET A 239 -14.42 24.04 -40.39
N ILE A 240 -15.36 24.54 -39.59
CA ILE A 240 -15.73 25.96 -39.59
C ILE A 240 -14.55 26.81 -39.07
N ARG A 241 -13.86 26.39 -38.00
CA ARG A 241 -12.64 27.07 -37.52
C ARG A 241 -11.50 27.01 -38.54
N SER A 242 -11.37 25.98 -39.37
CA SER A 242 -10.32 25.96 -40.41
C SER A 242 -10.61 26.94 -41.55
N ILE A 243 -11.87 27.09 -41.97
CA ILE A 243 -12.27 28.11 -42.95
C ILE A 243 -12.09 29.51 -42.38
N PHE A 244 -12.59 29.74 -41.16
CA PHE A 244 -12.54 31.06 -40.51
C PHE A 244 -11.26 31.31 -39.71
N LEU A 245 -10.18 30.56 -39.97
CA LEU A 245 -8.93 30.59 -39.18
C LEU A 245 -8.29 31.98 -39.14
N PHE A 246 -8.40 32.76 -40.23
CA PHE A 246 -7.91 34.14 -40.25
C PHE A 246 -8.71 35.05 -39.29
N LEU A 247 -10.04 34.91 -39.24
CA LEU A 247 -10.91 35.68 -38.33
C LEU A 247 -10.56 35.37 -36.87
N ASP A 248 -10.42 34.08 -36.54
CA ASP A 248 -10.09 33.57 -35.21
C ASP A 248 -8.71 34.10 -34.74
N ARG A 249 -7.68 33.98 -35.58
CA ARG A 249 -6.29 34.36 -35.23
C ARG A 249 -5.97 35.85 -35.36
N THR A 250 -6.79 36.66 -36.04
CA THR A 250 -6.54 38.11 -36.19
C THR A 250 -7.51 38.96 -35.38
N TYR A 251 -8.82 38.78 -35.56
CA TYR A 251 -9.82 39.63 -34.90
C TYR A 251 -10.15 39.10 -33.51
N VAL A 252 -10.50 37.81 -33.38
CA VAL A 252 -10.95 37.25 -32.10
C VAL A 252 -9.80 37.23 -31.10
N LEU A 253 -8.61 36.76 -31.51
CA LEU A 253 -7.40 36.75 -30.67
C LEU A 253 -6.96 38.15 -30.16
N GLN A 254 -7.36 39.24 -30.83
CA GLN A 254 -7.10 40.61 -30.37
C GLN A 254 -8.18 41.17 -29.42
N ASN A 255 -9.33 40.52 -29.32
CA ASN A 255 -10.48 40.97 -28.54
C ASN A 255 -10.77 39.97 -27.41
N SER A 256 -10.11 40.13 -26.26
CA SER A 256 -10.22 39.23 -25.09
C SER A 256 -11.62 39.11 -24.46
N MET A 257 -12.61 39.87 -24.94
CA MET A 257 -14.02 39.77 -24.57
C MET A 257 -14.83 38.84 -25.51
N LEU A 258 -14.22 38.31 -26.57
CA LEU A 258 -14.85 37.38 -27.52
C LEU A 258 -14.26 35.97 -27.35
N PRO A 259 -15.08 34.92 -27.17
CA PRO A 259 -14.59 33.54 -27.18
C PRO A 259 -14.10 33.14 -28.59
N SER A 260 -13.13 32.21 -28.66
CA SER A 260 -12.68 31.68 -29.96
C SER A 260 -13.83 31.03 -30.73
N ILE A 261 -13.69 30.79 -32.03
CA ILE A 261 -14.72 30.11 -32.82
C ILE A 261 -15.04 28.71 -32.26
N TRP A 262 -14.06 28.08 -31.59
CA TRP A 262 -14.27 26.82 -30.86
C TRP A 262 -15.09 27.03 -29.58
N ASP A 263 -14.66 27.95 -28.71
CA ASP A 263 -15.29 28.18 -27.40
C ASP A 263 -16.71 28.75 -27.54
N MET A 264 -16.95 29.56 -28.58
CA MET A 264 -18.28 29.99 -29.02
C MET A 264 -19.16 28.79 -29.40
N GLY A 265 -18.60 27.80 -30.08
CA GLY A 265 -19.29 26.54 -30.38
C GLY A 265 -19.63 25.74 -29.11
N LEU A 266 -18.75 25.74 -28.11
CA LEU A 266 -19.00 25.12 -26.80
C LEU A 266 -20.10 25.85 -26.02
N GLU A 267 -20.02 27.18 -25.95
CA GLU A 267 -20.99 28.07 -25.31
C GLU A 267 -22.41 27.82 -25.85
N LEU A 268 -22.58 27.81 -27.17
CA LEU A 268 -23.87 27.59 -27.83
C LEU A 268 -24.43 26.18 -27.57
N PHE A 269 -23.57 25.15 -27.59
CA PHE A 269 -24.00 23.77 -27.31
C PHE A 269 -24.39 23.58 -25.84
N ARG A 270 -23.63 24.18 -24.90
CA ARG A 270 -24.02 24.27 -23.49
C ARG A 270 -25.38 24.96 -23.35
N ALA A 271 -25.52 26.18 -23.88
CA ALA A 271 -26.68 27.04 -23.69
C ALA A 271 -27.99 26.46 -24.26
N HIS A 272 -27.94 25.73 -25.39
CA HIS A 272 -29.16 25.27 -26.09
C HIS A 272 -29.42 23.76 -26.04
N ILE A 273 -28.40 22.92 -25.80
CA ILE A 273 -28.59 21.47 -25.68
C ILE A 273 -28.57 21.03 -24.22
N ILE A 274 -27.45 21.25 -23.51
CA ILE A 274 -27.26 20.64 -22.18
C ILE A 274 -27.84 21.49 -21.03
N SER A 275 -28.01 22.80 -21.22
CA SER A 275 -28.72 23.66 -20.26
C SER A 275 -30.25 23.52 -20.29
N ASP A 276 -30.85 22.75 -21.21
CA ASP A 276 -32.24 22.33 -21.03
C ASP A 276 -32.33 21.35 -19.86
N GLN A 277 -33.11 21.70 -18.83
CA GLN A 277 -33.14 20.96 -17.58
C GLN A 277 -33.61 19.50 -17.73
N LYS A 278 -34.38 19.17 -18.76
CA LYS A 278 -34.85 17.79 -19.02
C LYS A 278 -33.78 16.98 -19.76
N VAL A 279 -33.08 17.60 -20.71
CA VAL A 279 -31.90 17.02 -21.37
C VAL A 279 -30.79 16.80 -20.34
N GLN A 280 -30.49 17.78 -19.48
CA GLN A 280 -29.45 17.71 -18.47
C GLN A 280 -29.65 16.52 -17.53
N ASN A 281 -30.80 16.48 -16.81
CA ASN A 281 -31.11 15.41 -15.86
C ASN A 281 -31.08 14.05 -16.56
N LYS A 282 -31.79 13.89 -17.69
CA LYS A 282 -31.85 12.61 -18.41
C LYS A 282 -30.50 12.16 -19.00
N THR A 283 -29.53 13.06 -19.16
CA THR A 283 -28.13 12.72 -19.48
C THR A 283 -27.43 12.17 -18.25
N ILE A 284 -27.48 12.90 -17.13
CA ILE A 284 -26.84 12.53 -15.86
C ILE A 284 -27.41 11.20 -15.33
N ASP A 285 -28.74 11.12 -15.19
CA ASP A 285 -29.45 9.94 -14.69
C ASP A 285 -29.17 8.70 -15.57
N GLY A 286 -29.04 8.90 -16.90
CA GLY A 286 -28.70 7.85 -17.85
C GLY A 286 -27.24 7.38 -17.76
N ILE A 287 -26.30 8.30 -17.51
CA ILE A 287 -24.89 7.98 -17.25
C ILE A 287 -24.75 7.22 -15.93
N LEU A 288 -25.38 7.70 -14.86
CA LEU A 288 -25.38 7.06 -13.55
C LEU A 288 -25.95 5.65 -13.60
N LEU A 289 -27.07 5.44 -14.31
CA LEU A 289 -27.66 4.12 -14.53
C LEU A 289 -26.72 3.16 -15.29
N LEU A 290 -25.91 3.64 -16.23
CA LEU A 290 -24.91 2.79 -16.89
C LEU A 290 -23.79 2.38 -15.93
N ILE A 291 -23.32 3.30 -15.08
CA ILE A 291 -22.27 3.01 -14.09
C ILE A 291 -22.79 2.05 -13.01
N GLU A 292 -24.03 2.22 -12.55
CA GLU A 292 -24.69 1.30 -11.61
C GLU A 292 -24.80 -0.12 -12.20
N ARG A 293 -25.23 -0.24 -13.46
CA ARG A 293 -25.31 -1.54 -14.15
C ARG A 293 -23.95 -2.19 -14.33
N GLU A 294 -22.89 -1.42 -14.61
CA GLU A 294 -21.52 -1.94 -14.63
C GLU A 294 -21.04 -2.40 -13.24
N ARG A 295 -21.37 -1.66 -12.16
CA ARG A 295 -21.13 -2.10 -10.77
C ARG A 295 -21.87 -3.40 -10.42
N ASN A 296 -23.01 -3.66 -11.07
CA ASN A 296 -23.75 -4.93 -10.96
C ASN A 296 -23.22 -6.03 -11.91
N GLY A 297 -22.16 -5.76 -12.68
CA GLY A 297 -21.50 -6.74 -13.57
C GLY A 297 -22.07 -6.81 -14.99
N GLU A 298 -22.96 -5.90 -15.39
CA GLU A 298 -23.46 -5.82 -16.76
C GLU A 298 -22.43 -5.18 -17.70
N ALA A 299 -22.32 -5.70 -18.93
CA ALA A 299 -21.46 -5.11 -19.95
C ALA A 299 -22.09 -3.80 -20.51
N ILE A 300 -21.32 -2.71 -20.43
CA ILE A 300 -21.76 -1.38 -20.91
C ILE A 300 -20.86 -0.82 -22.01
N ASP A 301 -21.36 0.19 -22.71
CA ASP A 301 -20.62 0.94 -23.71
C ASP A 301 -19.68 1.97 -23.05
N ARG A 302 -18.51 1.51 -22.61
CA ARG A 302 -17.44 2.34 -22.02
C ARG A 302 -17.01 3.49 -22.95
N SER A 303 -17.13 3.32 -24.27
CA SER A 303 -16.76 4.35 -25.25
C SER A 303 -17.76 5.51 -25.25
N LEU A 304 -19.06 5.20 -25.16
CA LEU A 304 -20.13 6.17 -24.99
C LEU A 304 -19.98 6.96 -23.68
N LEU A 305 -19.67 6.27 -22.56
CA LEU A 305 -19.43 6.96 -21.28
C LEU A 305 -18.24 7.92 -21.36
N ARG A 306 -17.09 7.46 -21.88
CA ARG A 306 -15.91 8.33 -22.03
C ARG A 306 -16.21 9.57 -22.89
N SER A 307 -16.96 9.42 -23.98
CA SER A 307 -17.31 10.56 -24.85
C SER A 307 -18.29 11.53 -24.20
N LEU A 308 -19.32 11.03 -23.51
CA LEU A 308 -20.30 11.86 -22.79
C LEU A 308 -19.69 12.56 -21.57
N LEU A 309 -18.78 11.91 -20.84
CA LEU A 309 -18.11 12.53 -19.69
C LEU A 309 -17.04 13.54 -20.13
N SER A 310 -16.32 13.28 -21.23
CA SER A 310 -15.50 14.30 -21.91
C SER A 310 -16.36 15.51 -22.25
N MET A 311 -17.51 15.32 -22.92
CA MET A 311 -18.45 16.41 -23.24
C MET A 311 -18.85 17.22 -22.00
N LEU A 312 -19.14 16.60 -20.86
CA LEU A 312 -19.47 17.33 -19.64
C LEU A 312 -18.27 18.12 -19.06
N SER A 313 -17.04 17.63 -19.24
CA SER A 313 -15.82 18.33 -18.82
C SER A 313 -15.46 19.47 -19.79
N ASP A 314 -15.48 19.20 -21.10
CA ASP A 314 -15.31 20.18 -22.20
C ASP A 314 -16.30 21.36 -22.08
N LEU A 315 -17.57 21.07 -21.77
CA LEU A 315 -18.62 22.08 -21.56
C LEU A 315 -18.59 22.73 -20.16
N GLN A 316 -17.64 22.38 -19.30
CA GLN A 316 -17.44 22.94 -17.95
C GLN A 316 -18.69 22.80 -17.04
N ILE A 317 -19.27 21.60 -16.99
CA ILE A 317 -20.47 21.24 -16.20
C ILE A 317 -20.33 19.92 -15.42
N TYR A 318 -19.27 19.14 -15.68
CA TYR A 318 -19.00 17.86 -15.01
C TYR A 318 -19.04 17.98 -13.49
N GLN A 319 -18.35 18.96 -12.91
CA GLN A 319 -18.28 19.17 -11.46
C GLN A 319 -19.66 19.48 -10.86
N ASP A 320 -20.27 20.59 -11.30
CA ASP A 320 -21.53 21.11 -10.73
C ASP A 320 -22.73 20.17 -10.94
N SER A 321 -22.76 19.44 -12.07
CA SER A 321 -23.95 18.71 -12.52
C SER A 321 -23.84 17.19 -12.41
N PHE A 322 -22.63 16.64 -12.49
CA PHE A 322 -22.41 15.18 -12.47
C PHE A 322 -21.66 14.71 -11.21
N GLU A 323 -20.48 15.27 -10.86
CA GLU A 323 -19.64 14.71 -9.78
C GLU A 323 -20.39 14.65 -8.44
N GLN A 324 -21.12 15.71 -8.04
CA GLN A 324 -21.89 15.67 -6.78
C GLN A 324 -22.90 14.51 -6.75
N ARG A 325 -23.77 14.38 -7.77
CA ARG A 325 -24.76 13.30 -7.84
C ARG A 325 -24.11 11.92 -7.95
N PHE A 326 -23.02 11.81 -8.69
CA PHE A 326 -22.24 10.58 -8.81
C PHE A 326 -21.70 10.12 -7.45
N LEU A 327 -21.16 11.05 -6.66
CA LEU A 327 -20.69 10.76 -5.31
C LEU A 327 -21.82 10.44 -4.35
N GLU A 328 -22.96 11.15 -4.40
CA GLU A 328 -24.16 10.87 -3.59
C GLU A 328 -24.73 9.47 -3.86
N GLU A 329 -24.92 9.10 -5.13
CA GLU A 329 -25.39 7.77 -5.53
C GLU A 329 -24.37 6.67 -5.19
N THR A 330 -23.08 6.93 -5.40
CA THR A 330 -22.00 5.99 -5.00
C THR A 330 -21.95 5.79 -3.49
N ASN A 331 -22.17 6.84 -2.70
CA ASN A 331 -22.23 6.78 -1.25
C ASN A 331 -23.41 5.91 -0.79
N ARG A 332 -24.60 6.11 -1.38
CA ARG A 332 -25.82 5.33 -1.11
C ARG A 332 -25.63 3.85 -1.46
N LEU A 333 -25.06 3.55 -2.62
CA LEU A 333 -24.82 2.19 -3.10
C LEU A 333 -23.87 1.44 -2.16
N TYR A 334 -22.69 1.99 -1.88
CA TYR A 334 -21.71 1.29 -1.04
C TYR A 334 -22.09 1.24 0.45
N ALA A 335 -22.89 2.19 0.96
CA ALA A 335 -23.46 2.09 2.31
C ALA A 335 -24.38 0.86 2.44
N ALA A 336 -25.25 0.63 1.46
CA ALA A 336 -26.13 -0.53 1.43
C ALA A 336 -25.37 -1.85 1.17
N GLU A 337 -24.40 -1.84 0.24
CA GLU A 337 -23.56 -3.01 -0.07
C GLU A 337 -22.71 -3.44 1.12
N GLY A 338 -22.09 -2.49 1.84
CA GLY A 338 -21.32 -2.77 3.06
C GLY A 338 -22.17 -3.38 4.17
N GLN A 339 -23.30 -2.74 4.52
CA GLN A 339 -24.22 -3.26 5.55
C GLN A 339 -24.75 -4.65 5.24
N LYS A 340 -25.09 -4.93 3.97
CA LYS A 340 -25.59 -6.22 3.50
C LYS A 340 -24.50 -7.30 3.58
N LEU A 341 -23.34 -7.07 2.96
CA LEU A 341 -22.30 -8.10 2.86
C LEU A 341 -21.59 -8.39 4.18
N MET A 342 -21.59 -7.45 5.14
CA MET A 342 -21.12 -7.70 6.53
C MET A 342 -21.95 -8.79 7.24
N GLN A 343 -23.24 -8.87 6.91
CA GLN A 343 -24.17 -9.87 7.45
C GLN A 343 -24.10 -11.17 6.65
N GLU A 344 -24.13 -11.08 5.32
CA GLU A 344 -24.22 -12.25 4.42
C GLU A 344 -22.93 -13.06 4.26
N ARG A 345 -21.73 -12.47 4.45
CA ARG A 345 -20.44 -13.13 4.17
C ARG A 345 -19.49 -13.13 5.34
N GLU A 346 -18.53 -14.06 5.30
CA GLU A 346 -17.41 -14.07 6.24
C GLU A 346 -16.33 -13.04 5.90
N VAL A 347 -15.56 -12.65 6.92
CA VAL A 347 -14.57 -11.57 6.82
C VAL A 347 -13.53 -11.76 5.70
N PRO A 348 -12.95 -12.96 5.46
CA PRO A 348 -12.09 -13.22 4.29
C PRO A 348 -12.74 -12.79 2.96
N GLU A 349 -13.98 -13.23 2.72
CA GLU A 349 -14.71 -12.97 1.48
C GLU A 349 -15.13 -11.50 1.36
N TYR A 350 -15.46 -10.87 2.49
CA TYR A 350 -15.76 -9.45 2.55
C TYR A 350 -14.53 -8.61 2.17
N LEU A 351 -13.36 -8.87 2.76
CA LEU A 351 -12.13 -8.13 2.46
C LEU A 351 -11.69 -8.27 0.99
N HIS A 352 -11.77 -9.48 0.43
CA HIS A 352 -11.55 -9.71 -1.00
C HIS A 352 -12.54 -8.93 -1.88
N HIS A 353 -13.81 -8.87 -1.48
CA HIS A 353 -14.84 -8.08 -2.19
C HIS A 353 -14.56 -6.58 -2.13
N VAL A 354 -14.14 -6.03 -0.97
CA VAL A 354 -13.74 -4.62 -0.86
C VAL A 354 -12.55 -4.31 -1.76
N ASN A 355 -11.51 -5.16 -1.77
CA ASN A 355 -10.37 -4.96 -2.64
C ASN A 355 -10.77 -4.96 -4.13
N LYS A 356 -11.59 -5.93 -4.55
CA LYS A 356 -12.15 -5.98 -5.90
C LYS A 356 -12.94 -4.71 -6.26
N ARG A 357 -13.72 -4.14 -5.34
CA ARG A 357 -14.43 -2.86 -5.57
C ARG A 357 -13.45 -1.68 -5.73
N LEU A 358 -12.38 -1.62 -4.94
CA LEU A 358 -11.36 -0.57 -5.07
C LEU A 358 -10.59 -0.68 -6.40
N GLU A 359 -10.33 -1.90 -6.88
CA GLU A 359 -9.72 -2.17 -8.20
C GLU A 359 -10.67 -1.80 -9.35
N GLU A 360 -11.95 -2.19 -9.29
CA GLU A 360 -12.94 -1.81 -10.30
C GLU A 360 -13.13 -0.29 -10.40
N GLU A 361 -13.22 0.43 -9.28
CA GLU A 361 -13.38 1.90 -9.30
C GLU A 361 -12.10 2.61 -9.79
N ALA A 362 -10.91 2.04 -9.57
CA ALA A 362 -9.67 2.53 -10.17
C ALA A 362 -9.63 2.32 -11.70
N ASP A 363 -10.11 1.18 -12.21
CA ASP A 363 -10.29 0.94 -13.64
C ASP A 363 -11.32 1.90 -14.25
N ARG A 364 -12.44 2.19 -13.58
CA ARG A 364 -13.44 3.17 -14.01
C ARG A 364 -12.88 4.59 -14.10
N LEU A 365 -12.02 4.98 -13.15
CA LEU A 365 -11.28 6.26 -13.18
C LEU A 365 -10.39 6.38 -14.42
N ILE A 366 -9.59 5.37 -14.73
CA ILE A 366 -8.72 5.35 -15.92
C ILE A 366 -9.54 5.26 -17.23
N THR A 367 -10.74 4.66 -17.16
CA THR A 367 -11.53 4.30 -18.34
C THR A 367 -12.53 5.37 -18.80
N TYR A 368 -13.17 6.14 -17.92
CA TYR A 368 -14.14 7.16 -18.37
C TYR A 368 -14.41 8.36 -17.43
N LEU A 369 -14.04 8.33 -16.15
CA LEU A 369 -14.26 9.47 -15.24
C LEU A 369 -13.17 10.55 -15.39
N ASP A 370 -13.41 11.72 -14.82
CA ASP A 370 -12.39 12.78 -14.71
C ASP A 370 -11.41 12.48 -13.56
N GLN A 371 -10.13 12.77 -13.77
CA GLN A 371 -9.05 12.54 -12.81
C GLN A 371 -9.23 13.34 -11.50
N THR A 372 -9.96 14.45 -11.54
CA THR A 372 -10.34 15.25 -10.36
C THR A 372 -11.17 14.45 -9.35
N THR A 373 -12.07 13.59 -9.83
CA THR A 373 -12.99 12.79 -9.01
C THR A 373 -12.31 11.70 -8.18
N GLN A 374 -11.09 11.26 -8.56
CA GLN A 374 -10.41 10.11 -7.93
C GLN A 374 -10.37 10.18 -6.41
N LYS A 375 -10.00 11.33 -5.84
CA LYS A 375 -9.83 11.50 -4.40
C LYS A 375 -11.18 11.40 -3.66
N SER A 376 -12.21 12.05 -4.20
CA SER A 376 -13.56 12.05 -3.66
C SER A 376 -14.21 10.67 -3.72
N LEU A 377 -14.03 9.98 -4.85
CA LEU A 377 -14.57 8.65 -5.10
C LEU A 377 -13.96 7.59 -4.17
N ILE A 378 -12.63 7.40 -4.24
CA ILE A 378 -11.97 6.33 -3.48
C ILE A 378 -12.17 6.51 -1.97
N ALA A 379 -12.10 7.75 -1.45
CA ALA A 379 -12.38 8.02 -0.04
C ALA A 379 -13.84 7.71 0.35
N THR A 380 -14.80 7.84 -0.57
CA THR A 380 -16.21 7.45 -0.34
C THR A 380 -16.36 5.93 -0.27
N VAL A 381 -15.70 5.18 -1.15
CA VAL A 381 -15.72 3.71 -1.13
C VAL A 381 -15.03 3.17 0.12
N GLU A 382 -13.84 3.68 0.46
CA GLU A 382 -13.11 3.34 1.69
C GLU A 382 -13.92 3.66 2.94
N LYS A 383 -14.60 4.81 2.98
CA LYS A 383 -15.48 5.17 4.10
C LYS A 383 -16.59 4.14 4.27
N GLN A 384 -17.36 3.85 3.22
CA GLN A 384 -18.57 3.04 3.34
C GLN A 384 -18.30 1.54 3.48
N LEU A 385 -17.26 1.01 2.81
CA LEU A 385 -16.94 -0.42 2.87
C LEU A 385 -15.98 -0.81 4.00
N LEU A 386 -15.21 0.13 4.57
CA LEU A 386 -14.28 -0.14 5.67
C LEU A 386 -14.53 0.77 6.87
N GLY A 387 -14.58 2.09 6.67
CA GLY A 387 -14.64 3.09 7.74
C GLY A 387 -15.80 2.93 8.71
N GLU A 388 -17.02 2.78 8.21
CA GLU A 388 -18.22 2.57 9.04
C GLU A 388 -18.28 1.17 9.69
N HIS A 389 -17.38 0.24 9.30
CA HIS A 389 -17.43 -1.18 9.68
C HIS A 389 -16.17 -1.71 10.39
N LEU A 390 -15.12 -0.89 10.59
CA LEU A 390 -13.82 -1.31 11.13
C LEU A 390 -13.92 -2.22 12.37
N THR A 391 -14.68 -1.81 13.37
CA THR A 391 -14.85 -2.54 14.63
C THR A 391 -15.62 -3.84 14.44
N ALA A 392 -16.66 -3.85 13.59
CA ALA A 392 -17.48 -5.03 13.32
C ALA A 392 -16.69 -6.12 12.56
N ILE A 393 -15.87 -5.72 11.59
CA ILE A 393 -14.95 -6.62 10.87
C ILE A 393 -14.01 -7.34 11.84
N LEU A 394 -13.39 -6.60 12.76
CA LEU A 394 -12.45 -7.19 13.71
C LEU A 394 -13.16 -8.09 14.74
N GLN A 395 -14.29 -7.63 15.29
CA GLN A 395 -15.08 -8.41 16.25
C GLN A 395 -15.66 -9.70 15.65
N LYS A 396 -16.04 -9.71 14.36
CA LYS A 396 -16.54 -10.91 13.67
C LYS A 396 -15.42 -11.88 13.33
N GLY A 397 -14.32 -11.40 12.75
CA GLY A 397 -13.36 -12.26 12.05
C GLY A 397 -11.92 -12.31 12.57
N LEU A 398 -11.42 -11.31 13.30
CA LEU A 398 -9.98 -11.21 13.60
C LEU A 398 -9.46 -12.45 14.35
N ASN A 399 -10.22 -12.95 15.32
CA ASN A 399 -9.81 -14.11 16.12
C ASN A 399 -9.67 -15.37 15.25
N SER A 400 -10.65 -15.70 14.39
CA SER A 400 -10.56 -16.83 13.45
C SER A 400 -9.38 -16.69 12.49
N LEU A 401 -9.18 -15.50 11.89
CA LEU A 401 -8.03 -15.24 11.01
C LEU A 401 -6.68 -15.49 11.70
N LEU A 402 -6.57 -15.09 12.97
CA LEU A 402 -5.36 -15.27 13.78
C LEU A 402 -5.19 -16.71 14.27
N ASP A 403 -6.24 -17.36 14.76
CA ASP A 403 -6.24 -18.75 15.24
C ASP A 403 -5.88 -19.71 14.09
N GLU A 404 -6.53 -19.58 12.94
CA GLU A 404 -6.29 -20.37 11.72
C GLU A 404 -5.02 -19.96 10.95
N ASN A 405 -4.33 -18.90 11.38
CA ASN A 405 -3.09 -18.40 10.79
C ASN A 405 -3.21 -18.03 9.30
N ARG A 406 -4.29 -17.32 8.92
CA ARG A 406 -4.58 -16.96 7.52
C ARG A 406 -3.75 -15.75 7.05
N ILE A 407 -2.45 -15.98 6.81
CA ILE A 407 -1.45 -14.96 6.43
C ILE A 407 -1.90 -14.06 5.26
N GLN A 408 -2.58 -14.62 4.24
CA GLN A 408 -3.06 -13.86 3.09
C GLN A 408 -4.18 -12.88 3.48
N ASP A 409 -5.22 -13.36 4.16
CA ASP A 409 -6.33 -12.55 4.66
C ASP A 409 -5.86 -11.47 5.65
N LEU A 410 -4.92 -11.80 6.54
CA LEU A 410 -4.33 -10.87 7.51
C LEU A 410 -3.50 -9.76 6.85
N SER A 411 -2.77 -10.09 5.78
CA SER A 411 -2.03 -9.11 4.98
C SER A 411 -2.98 -8.15 4.26
N LEU A 412 -4.04 -8.68 3.66
CA LEU A 412 -5.08 -7.89 3.00
C LEU A 412 -5.83 -6.99 3.99
N LEU A 413 -6.19 -7.52 5.16
CA LEU A 413 -6.81 -6.77 6.26
C LEU A 413 -5.93 -5.58 6.64
N TYR A 414 -4.63 -5.79 6.88
CA TYR A 414 -3.70 -4.72 7.26
C TYR A 414 -3.55 -3.64 6.16
N GLN A 415 -3.47 -4.05 4.89
CA GLN A 415 -3.41 -3.11 3.75
C GLN A 415 -4.68 -2.25 3.65
N LEU A 416 -5.87 -2.86 3.75
CA LEU A 416 -7.15 -2.15 3.70
C LEU A 416 -7.35 -1.24 4.93
N PHE A 417 -7.02 -1.71 6.14
CA PHE A 417 -7.11 -0.91 7.37
C PHE A 417 -6.07 0.22 7.43
N SER A 418 -5.00 0.15 6.62
CA SER A 418 -4.00 1.22 6.48
C SER A 418 -4.47 2.39 5.62
N ARG A 419 -5.46 2.19 4.74
CA ARG A 419 -6.10 3.29 3.97
C ARG A 419 -6.98 4.18 4.85
N VAL A 420 -7.68 3.59 5.81
CA VAL A 420 -8.70 4.29 6.62
C VAL A 420 -8.08 5.02 7.81
N ARG A 421 -8.46 6.29 8.00
CA ARG A 421 -8.07 7.08 9.19
C ARG A 421 -8.51 6.38 10.48
N GLY A 422 -7.54 5.89 11.24
CA GLY A 422 -7.76 5.19 12.51
C GLY A 422 -7.84 3.66 12.40
N GLY A 423 -7.95 3.07 11.20
CA GLY A 423 -8.05 1.62 11.02
C GLY A 423 -6.89 0.86 11.67
N VAL A 424 -5.65 1.28 11.41
CA VAL A 424 -4.43 0.72 12.04
C VAL A 424 -4.47 0.81 13.58
N GLN A 425 -5.10 1.83 14.17
CA GLN A 425 -5.19 2.01 15.62
C GLN A 425 -6.21 1.04 16.25
N VAL A 426 -7.37 0.86 15.62
CA VAL A 426 -8.38 -0.11 16.10
C VAL A 426 -7.87 -1.55 15.95
N LEU A 427 -7.20 -1.85 14.82
CA LEU A 427 -6.51 -3.14 14.62
C LEU A 427 -5.42 -3.39 15.68
N LEU A 428 -4.61 -2.38 16.00
CA LEU A 428 -3.58 -2.50 17.04
C LEU A 428 -4.17 -2.78 18.43
N GLN A 429 -5.32 -2.17 18.76
CA GLN A 429 -6.02 -2.45 20.02
C GLN A 429 -6.52 -3.90 20.07
N GLN A 430 -7.24 -4.36 19.04
CA GLN A 430 -7.78 -5.73 19.02
C GLN A 430 -6.67 -6.79 18.95
N TRP A 431 -5.53 -6.48 18.32
CA TRP A 431 -4.32 -7.29 18.35
C TRP A 431 -3.73 -7.45 19.76
N ILE A 432 -3.64 -6.35 20.54
CA ILE A 432 -3.20 -6.39 21.95
C ILE A 432 -4.16 -7.23 22.79
N GLU A 433 -5.47 -7.03 22.61
CA GLU A 433 -6.50 -7.76 23.36
C GLU A 433 -6.47 -9.26 23.03
N TYR A 434 -6.34 -9.64 21.76
CA TYR A 434 -6.15 -11.03 21.34
C TYR A 434 -4.89 -11.66 21.97
N ILE A 435 -3.72 -10.99 21.90
CA ILE A 435 -2.48 -11.54 22.49
C ILE A 435 -2.62 -11.72 24.01
N LYS A 436 -3.17 -10.72 24.72
CA LYS A 436 -3.38 -10.79 26.16
C LYS A 436 -4.42 -11.87 26.55
N ALA A 437 -5.42 -12.12 25.70
CA ALA A 437 -6.42 -13.17 25.89
C ALA A 437 -5.86 -14.57 25.61
N PHE A 438 -5.36 -14.84 24.40
CA PHE A 438 -4.82 -16.15 24.01
C PHE A 438 -3.66 -16.56 24.91
N GLY A 439 -2.71 -15.65 25.15
CA GLY A 439 -1.58 -15.85 26.06
C GLY A 439 -1.99 -16.14 27.50
N SER A 440 -3.07 -15.52 28.00
CA SER A 440 -3.64 -15.86 29.31
C SER A 440 -4.09 -17.33 29.37
N THR A 441 -4.63 -17.91 28.30
CA THR A 441 -5.07 -19.32 28.29
C THR A 441 -3.89 -20.30 28.40
N ILE A 442 -2.72 -19.94 27.86
CA ILE A 442 -1.49 -20.73 27.95
C ILE A 442 -0.99 -20.74 29.40
N VAL A 443 -0.86 -19.57 30.03
CA VAL A 443 -0.14 -19.46 31.31
C VAL A 443 -1.00 -19.72 32.55
N ILE A 444 -2.33 -19.51 32.51
CA ILE A 444 -3.17 -19.58 33.71
C ILE A 444 -3.51 -21.02 34.11
N ASN A 445 -3.84 -21.92 33.18
CA ASN A 445 -4.29 -23.28 33.53
C ASN A 445 -3.11 -24.14 34.06
N PRO A 446 -3.14 -24.63 35.32
CA PRO A 446 -2.09 -25.51 35.86
C PRO A 446 -1.94 -26.85 35.13
N GLU A 447 -2.99 -27.34 34.45
CA GLU A 447 -2.94 -28.58 33.66
C GLU A 447 -1.96 -28.47 32.47
N LYS A 448 -1.82 -27.25 31.92
CA LYS A 448 -0.88 -26.91 30.85
C LYS A 448 0.57 -26.71 31.33
N ASP A 449 0.88 -26.81 32.63
CA ASP A 449 2.25 -26.60 33.16
C ASP A 449 3.34 -27.46 32.46
N LYS A 450 2.96 -28.59 31.84
CA LYS A 450 3.88 -29.46 31.10
C LYS A 450 4.22 -28.94 29.70
N THR A 451 3.29 -28.28 29.02
CA THR A 451 3.41 -27.80 27.63
C THR A 451 3.64 -26.30 27.52
N MET A 452 3.33 -25.55 28.59
CA MET A 452 3.35 -24.09 28.68
C MET A 452 4.54 -23.41 27.99
N VAL A 453 5.77 -23.86 28.24
CA VAL A 453 6.96 -23.20 27.68
C VAL A 453 7.07 -23.43 26.16
N GLN A 454 6.65 -24.59 25.67
CA GLN A 454 6.59 -24.87 24.24
C GLN A 454 5.46 -24.05 23.59
N GLU A 455 4.25 -24.05 24.18
CA GLU A 455 3.12 -23.24 23.70
C GLU A 455 3.44 -21.74 23.66
N LEU A 456 4.22 -21.21 24.62
CA LEU A 456 4.70 -19.82 24.61
C LEU A 456 5.69 -19.53 23.48
N LEU A 457 6.60 -20.47 23.18
CA LEU A 457 7.57 -20.34 22.10
C LEU A 457 6.86 -20.40 20.73
N ASP A 458 6.00 -21.39 20.52
CA ASP A 458 5.23 -21.57 19.29
C ASP A 458 4.29 -20.38 19.02
N PHE A 459 3.65 -19.87 20.08
CA PHE A 459 2.82 -18.67 19.98
C PHE A 459 3.64 -17.42 19.67
N LYS A 460 4.84 -17.27 20.25
CA LYS A 460 5.74 -16.15 19.94
C LYS A 460 6.22 -16.19 18.50
N ASP A 461 6.64 -17.35 18.01
CA ASP A 461 7.04 -17.56 16.61
C ASP A 461 5.90 -17.21 15.64
N LYS A 462 4.68 -17.69 15.92
CA LYS A 462 3.47 -17.38 15.15
C LYS A 462 3.18 -15.87 15.12
N VAL A 463 3.24 -15.22 16.27
CA VAL A 463 2.99 -13.78 16.42
C VAL A 463 4.05 -12.94 15.69
N ASP A 464 5.33 -13.29 15.81
CA ASP A 464 6.42 -12.60 15.10
C ASP A 464 6.27 -12.75 13.57
N HIS A 465 5.94 -13.94 13.08
CA HIS A 465 5.74 -14.21 11.65
C HIS A 465 4.58 -13.40 11.05
N ILE A 466 3.49 -13.21 11.81
CA ILE A 466 2.37 -12.35 11.42
C ILE A 466 2.81 -10.87 11.37
N ILE A 467 3.61 -10.39 12.33
CA ILE A 467 4.12 -9.01 12.31
C ILE A 467 5.08 -8.77 11.14
N ASP A 468 5.95 -9.75 10.86
CA ASP A 468 6.93 -9.72 9.77
C ASP A 468 6.24 -9.60 8.41
N ILE A 469 5.38 -10.58 8.07
CA ILE A 469 4.75 -10.69 6.75
C ILE A 469 3.49 -9.83 6.63
N CYS A 470 2.53 -9.97 7.55
CA CYS A 470 1.21 -9.35 7.39
C CYS A 470 1.23 -7.86 7.72
N PHE A 471 1.97 -7.48 8.76
CA PHE A 471 2.03 -6.09 9.26
C PHE A 471 3.31 -5.35 8.83
N LEU A 472 4.07 -5.90 7.87
CA LEU A 472 5.24 -5.29 7.23
C LEU A 472 6.28 -4.74 8.23
N LYS A 473 6.57 -5.49 9.30
CA LYS A 473 7.46 -5.10 10.40
C LYS A 473 7.10 -3.77 11.09
N ASN A 474 5.83 -3.40 11.15
CA ASN A 474 5.40 -2.15 11.78
C ASN A 474 5.77 -2.12 13.28
N GLU A 475 6.69 -1.24 13.65
CA GLU A 475 7.19 -1.04 15.02
C GLU A 475 6.10 -0.84 16.07
N LYS A 476 4.93 -0.30 15.71
CA LYS A 476 3.81 -0.18 16.67
C LYS A 476 3.30 -1.55 17.09
N PHE A 477 3.19 -2.51 16.17
CA PHE A 477 2.78 -3.88 16.45
C PHE A 477 3.87 -4.67 17.19
N ILE A 478 5.15 -4.43 16.85
CA ILE A 478 6.31 -5.01 17.57
C ILE A 478 6.31 -4.57 19.04
N ASN A 479 6.12 -3.28 19.32
CA ASN A 479 6.19 -2.76 20.69
C ASN A 479 4.91 -3.08 21.49
N ALA A 480 3.74 -3.04 20.86
CA ALA A 480 2.49 -3.53 21.44
C ALA A 480 2.55 -5.03 21.81
N MET A 481 3.18 -5.86 20.98
CA MET A 481 3.41 -7.28 21.26
C MET A 481 4.32 -7.48 22.47
N LYS A 482 5.43 -6.73 22.60
CA LYS A 482 6.32 -6.80 23.76
C LYS A 482 5.56 -6.53 25.08
N GLU A 483 4.81 -5.42 25.11
CA GLU A 483 3.98 -5.04 26.27
C GLU A 483 2.90 -6.10 26.57
N ALA A 484 2.27 -6.66 25.53
CA ALA A 484 1.26 -7.69 25.67
C ALA A 484 1.81 -9.00 26.26
N PHE A 485 2.96 -9.48 25.77
CA PHE A 485 3.65 -10.66 26.31
C PHE A 485 4.08 -10.46 27.76
N GLU A 486 4.69 -9.33 28.09
CA GLU A 486 5.05 -8.97 29.47
C GLU A 486 3.81 -8.91 30.38
N THR A 487 2.72 -8.32 29.92
CA THR A 487 1.46 -8.22 30.68
C THR A 487 0.88 -9.61 30.99
N PHE A 488 0.74 -10.50 29.99
CA PHE A 488 0.05 -11.76 30.21
C PHE A 488 0.93 -12.80 30.91
N ILE A 489 2.25 -12.85 30.65
CA ILE A 489 3.14 -13.82 31.31
C ILE A 489 3.18 -13.57 32.82
N ASN A 490 3.33 -12.31 33.26
CA ASN A 490 3.41 -11.99 34.68
C ASN A 490 2.06 -12.04 35.43
N LYS A 491 0.95 -12.27 34.72
CA LYS A 491 -0.38 -12.49 35.31
C LYS A 491 -0.45 -13.75 36.19
N ARG A 492 0.48 -14.70 36.03
CA ARG A 492 0.67 -15.83 36.96
C ARG A 492 2.02 -15.69 37.68
N PRO A 493 2.03 -15.44 39.01
CA PRO A 493 3.27 -15.20 39.73
C PRO A 493 4.14 -16.46 39.79
N ASN A 494 5.46 -16.27 39.66
CA ASN A 494 6.56 -17.21 39.89
C ASN A 494 6.61 -18.48 39.00
N LYS A 495 5.47 -19.02 38.55
CA LYS A 495 5.42 -20.31 37.84
C LYS A 495 6.02 -20.29 36.44
N PRO A 496 5.85 -19.25 35.60
CA PRO A 496 6.56 -19.17 34.32
C PRO A 496 8.08 -19.20 34.49
N ALA A 497 8.62 -18.54 35.52
CA ALA A 497 10.05 -18.56 35.84
C ALA A 497 10.55 -19.96 36.24
N GLU A 498 9.81 -20.66 37.12
CA GLU A 498 10.10 -22.06 37.50
C GLU A 498 10.09 -22.99 36.29
N LEU A 499 9.05 -22.90 35.45
CA LEU A 499 8.87 -23.80 34.31
C LEU A 499 9.92 -23.53 33.22
N ILE A 500 10.31 -22.28 32.97
CA ILE A 500 11.36 -21.94 32.00
C ILE A 500 12.74 -22.38 32.51
N ALA A 501 13.04 -22.26 33.81
CA ALA A 501 14.27 -22.83 34.38
C ALA A 501 14.34 -24.35 34.21
N LYS A 502 13.22 -25.06 34.44
CA LYS A 502 13.10 -26.51 34.21
C LYS A 502 13.18 -26.90 32.74
N TYR A 503 12.64 -26.07 31.84
CA TYR A 503 12.68 -26.32 30.40
C TYR A 503 14.11 -26.25 29.87
N VAL A 504 14.87 -25.21 30.25
CA VAL A 504 16.31 -25.11 29.93
C VAL A 504 17.09 -26.28 30.53
N ASP A 505 16.83 -26.66 31.78
CA ASP A 505 17.46 -27.84 32.40
C ASP A 505 17.17 -29.14 31.61
N SER A 506 15.95 -29.30 31.08
CA SER A 506 15.61 -30.46 30.25
C SER A 506 16.39 -30.49 28.92
N LYS A 507 16.60 -29.33 28.28
CA LYS A 507 17.31 -29.23 26.99
C LYS A 507 18.83 -29.36 27.13
N LEU A 508 19.39 -28.91 28.25
CA LEU A 508 20.83 -29.02 28.56
C LEU A 508 21.25 -30.38 29.14
N ARG A 509 20.36 -31.39 29.17
CA ARG A 509 20.68 -32.75 29.68
C ARG A 509 21.20 -33.70 28.61
N ALA A 510 22.19 -34.52 28.95
CA ALA A 510 22.89 -35.49 28.07
C ALA A 510 22.02 -36.57 27.38
N GLY A 511 20.71 -36.60 27.64
CA GLY A 511 19.75 -37.43 26.91
C GLY A 511 19.20 -36.79 25.62
N ASN A 512 19.34 -35.47 25.46
CA ASN A 512 18.74 -34.67 24.37
C ASN A 512 19.48 -34.81 23.02
N LYS A 513 19.75 -36.05 22.58
CA LYS A 513 20.58 -36.39 21.41
C LYS A 513 19.94 -36.13 20.04
N GLU A 514 18.76 -35.52 20.00
CA GLU A 514 17.97 -35.30 18.78
C GLU A 514 18.17 -33.90 18.19
N ALA A 515 18.82 -32.98 18.93
CA ALA A 515 19.16 -31.63 18.45
C ALA A 515 20.68 -31.49 18.25
N THR A 516 21.08 -30.80 17.19
CA THR A 516 22.46 -30.31 17.00
C THR A 516 22.76 -29.13 17.93
N ASP A 517 24.05 -28.83 18.16
CA ASP A 517 24.45 -27.67 18.96
C ASP A 517 23.92 -26.34 18.38
N GLU A 518 23.76 -26.22 17.05
CA GLU A 518 23.20 -25.03 16.40
C GLU A 518 21.69 -24.89 16.64
N GLU A 519 20.94 -25.99 16.63
CA GLU A 519 19.51 -26.01 16.96
C GLU A 519 19.28 -25.76 18.45
N LEU A 520 20.16 -26.29 19.31
CA LEU A 520 20.16 -26.03 20.75
C LEU A 520 20.42 -24.55 21.03
N GLU A 521 21.44 -23.94 20.42
CA GLU A 521 21.78 -22.52 20.59
C GLU A 521 20.61 -21.61 20.14
N LYS A 522 20.02 -21.87 18.96
CA LYS A 522 18.81 -21.16 18.49
C LYS A 522 17.63 -21.32 19.44
N MET A 523 17.46 -22.50 20.06
CA MET A 523 16.42 -22.75 21.05
C MET A 523 16.68 -21.98 22.35
N LEU A 524 17.94 -21.90 22.80
CA LEU A 524 18.31 -21.07 23.95
C LEU A 524 18.01 -19.59 23.67
N ASP A 525 18.35 -19.06 22.49
CA ASP A 525 18.02 -17.67 22.13
C ASP A 525 16.50 -17.38 22.14
N LYS A 526 15.68 -18.29 21.60
CA LYS A 526 14.21 -18.15 21.69
C LYS A 526 13.71 -18.18 23.13
N ILE A 527 14.26 -19.05 23.98
CA ILE A 527 13.92 -19.07 25.42
C ILE A 527 14.35 -17.76 26.10
N MET A 528 15.52 -17.21 25.75
CA MET A 528 16.01 -15.95 26.31
C MET A 528 15.13 -14.75 25.91
N ILE A 529 14.57 -14.75 24.69
CA ILE A 529 13.55 -13.77 24.28
C ILE A 529 12.30 -13.84 25.18
N ILE A 530 11.81 -15.04 25.52
CA ILE A 530 10.69 -15.19 26.47
C ILE A 530 11.07 -14.77 27.90
N PHE A 531 12.30 -15.10 28.33
CA PHE A 531 12.81 -14.78 29.67
C PHE A 531 12.87 -13.26 29.95
N ARG A 532 13.14 -12.43 28.94
CA ARG A 532 13.10 -10.96 29.06
C ARG A 532 11.79 -10.47 29.70
N PHE A 533 10.65 -11.01 29.25
CA PHE A 533 9.30 -10.64 29.68
C PHE A 533 8.94 -11.05 31.12
N ILE A 534 9.81 -11.73 31.88
CA ILE A 534 9.49 -12.28 33.21
C ILE A 534 9.97 -11.35 34.33
N TYR A 535 9.13 -11.06 35.34
CA TYR A 535 9.53 -10.30 36.53
C TYR A 535 10.30 -11.14 37.57
N GLY A 536 9.86 -12.37 37.83
CA GLY A 536 10.47 -13.30 38.80
C GLY A 536 11.81 -13.93 38.35
N LYS A 537 12.78 -13.09 37.96
CA LYS A 537 14.12 -13.53 37.51
C LYS A 537 14.94 -14.18 38.65
N ASP A 538 14.69 -13.78 39.89
CA ASP A 538 15.20 -14.38 41.12
C ASP A 538 14.71 -15.83 41.33
N VAL A 539 13.42 -16.08 41.06
CA VAL A 539 12.84 -17.43 41.07
C VAL A 539 13.50 -18.29 40.00
N PHE A 540 13.74 -17.74 38.80
CA PHE A 540 14.52 -18.42 37.77
C PHE A 540 15.95 -18.74 38.28
N GLU A 541 16.68 -17.80 38.89
CA GLU A 541 18.02 -18.05 39.47
C GLU A 541 17.99 -19.24 40.44
N ALA A 542 17.03 -19.25 41.37
CA ALA A 542 16.92 -20.27 42.41
C ALA A 542 16.69 -21.68 41.84
N PHE A 543 15.79 -21.82 40.86
CA PHE A 543 15.56 -23.10 40.18
C PHE A 543 16.72 -23.49 39.27
N TYR A 544 17.22 -22.57 38.43
CA TYR A 544 18.30 -22.82 37.48
C TYR A 544 19.59 -23.25 38.20
N LYS A 545 19.99 -22.54 39.25
CA LYS A 545 21.19 -22.85 40.07
C LYS A 545 21.12 -24.24 40.70
N LYS A 546 19.97 -24.57 41.30
CA LYS A 546 19.73 -25.86 41.96
C LYS A 546 19.79 -27.03 40.98
N ASP A 547 19.29 -26.86 39.76
CA ASP A 547 19.27 -27.94 38.77
C ASP A 547 20.57 -27.98 37.93
N LEU A 548 21.25 -26.85 37.68
CA LEU A 548 22.65 -26.78 37.21
C LEU A 548 23.60 -27.54 38.13
N ALA A 549 23.49 -27.35 39.45
CA ALA A 549 24.34 -28.06 40.41
C ALA A 549 24.23 -29.59 40.26
N LYS A 550 23.05 -30.12 39.91
CA LYS A 550 22.84 -31.55 39.62
C LYS A 550 23.42 -31.96 38.26
N ARG A 551 23.39 -31.08 37.24
CA ARG A 551 23.99 -31.37 35.93
C ARG A 551 25.52 -31.47 36.04
N LEU A 552 26.15 -30.53 36.75
CA LEU A 552 27.59 -30.51 37.02
C LEU A 552 28.03 -31.72 37.89
N LEU A 553 27.50 -31.87 39.11
CA LEU A 553 28.01 -32.87 40.07
C LEU A 553 27.71 -34.32 39.69
N VAL A 554 26.67 -34.57 38.87
CA VAL A 554 26.26 -35.93 38.46
C VAL A 554 26.64 -36.21 37.00
N GLY A 555 27.39 -35.32 36.33
CA GLY A 555 27.88 -35.52 34.96
C GLY A 555 26.77 -35.66 33.91
N LYS A 556 25.72 -34.83 34.01
CA LYS A 556 24.49 -34.95 33.19
C LYS A 556 24.25 -33.81 32.19
N SER A 557 25.20 -32.88 32.02
CA SER A 557 25.16 -31.84 30.98
C SER A 557 25.34 -32.43 29.57
N ALA A 558 24.66 -31.87 28.56
CA ALA A 558 24.78 -32.29 27.16
C ALA A 558 26.10 -31.82 26.51
N SER A 559 26.45 -30.55 26.70
CA SER A 559 27.68 -29.93 26.21
C SER A 559 28.17 -28.91 27.25
N VAL A 560 29.48 -28.80 27.45
CA VAL A 560 30.09 -27.80 28.33
C VAL A 560 29.95 -26.40 27.72
N ASP A 561 30.07 -26.30 26.39
CA ASP A 561 30.02 -25.03 25.67
C ASP A 561 28.59 -24.48 25.61
N ALA A 562 27.58 -25.35 25.51
CA ALA A 562 26.17 -24.94 25.63
C ALA A 562 25.84 -24.38 27.03
N GLU A 563 26.40 -24.94 28.10
CA GLU A 563 26.22 -24.42 29.46
C GLU A 563 26.96 -23.07 29.64
N LYS A 564 28.17 -22.92 29.08
CA LYS A 564 28.91 -21.64 29.06
C LYS A 564 28.21 -20.58 28.20
N SER A 565 27.62 -20.96 27.08
CA SER A 565 26.76 -20.10 26.25
C SER A 565 25.55 -19.60 27.04
N MET A 566 24.80 -20.50 27.70
CA MET A 566 23.63 -20.12 28.50
C MET A 566 24.00 -19.14 29.63
N LEU A 567 25.14 -19.31 30.30
CA LEU A 567 25.62 -18.33 31.27
C LEU A 567 25.98 -16.98 30.63
N SER A 568 26.59 -16.97 29.45
CA SER A 568 26.88 -15.74 28.70
C SER A 568 25.60 -14.97 28.36
N LYS A 569 24.56 -15.66 27.86
CA LYS A 569 23.24 -15.07 27.58
C LYS A 569 22.58 -14.51 28.85
N LEU A 570 22.57 -15.27 29.96
CA LEU A 570 22.05 -14.78 31.25
C LEU A 570 22.82 -13.56 31.78
N LYS A 571 24.15 -13.51 31.57
CA LYS A 571 25.01 -12.39 31.96
C LYS A 571 24.73 -11.13 31.15
N HIS A 572 24.37 -11.28 29.87
CA HIS A 572 23.96 -10.16 29.01
C HIS A 572 22.61 -9.58 29.46
N GLU A 573 21.61 -10.42 29.72
CA GLU A 573 20.25 -9.97 30.08
C GLU A 573 20.09 -9.49 31.53
N CYS A 574 20.91 -9.96 32.47
CA CYS A 574 20.75 -9.68 33.91
C CYS A 574 21.98 -9.09 34.59
N GLY A 575 23.08 -8.91 33.85
CA GLY A 575 24.35 -8.39 34.38
C GLY A 575 25.13 -9.40 35.24
N ALA A 576 26.41 -9.08 35.47
CA ALA A 576 27.35 -9.99 36.13
C ALA A 576 27.00 -10.32 37.60
N ALA A 577 26.24 -9.48 38.29
CA ALA A 577 25.81 -9.76 39.67
C ALA A 577 24.87 -10.98 39.77
N PHE A 578 24.01 -11.16 38.75
CA PHE A 578 23.09 -12.29 38.66
C PHE A 578 23.81 -13.61 38.39
N THR A 579 24.78 -13.60 37.46
CA THR A 579 25.53 -14.80 37.09
C THR A 579 26.70 -15.12 38.03
N SER A 580 27.14 -14.20 38.89
CA SER A 580 28.31 -14.34 39.79
C SER A 580 28.40 -15.69 40.51
N LYS A 581 27.30 -16.15 41.14
CA LYS A 581 27.25 -17.45 41.84
C LYS A 581 27.37 -18.64 40.88
N LEU A 582 26.74 -18.55 39.71
CA LEU A 582 26.78 -19.59 38.68
C LEU A 582 28.18 -19.70 38.06
N GLU A 583 28.84 -18.57 37.80
CA GLU A 583 30.24 -18.50 37.37
C GLU A 583 31.19 -19.06 38.45
N GLY A 584 30.88 -18.81 39.73
CA GLY A 584 31.57 -19.42 40.87
C GLY A 584 31.47 -20.94 40.87
N MET A 585 30.29 -21.51 40.61
CA MET A 585 30.11 -22.96 40.49
C MET A 585 30.95 -23.57 39.36
N PHE A 586 31.12 -22.89 38.23
CA PHE A 586 32.01 -23.36 37.16
C PHE A 586 33.49 -23.31 37.56
N LYS A 587 33.92 -22.24 38.24
CA LYS A 587 35.29 -22.12 38.76
C LYS A 587 35.61 -23.21 39.78
N ASP A 588 34.68 -23.54 40.68
CA ASP A 588 34.83 -24.66 41.62
C ASP A 588 34.99 -26.01 40.88
N MET A 589 34.31 -26.22 39.75
CA MET A 589 34.43 -27.43 38.91
C MET A 589 35.72 -27.50 38.08
N GLU A 590 36.33 -26.35 37.75
CA GLU A 590 37.63 -26.29 37.08
C GLU A 590 38.75 -26.49 38.11
N LEU A 591 38.75 -25.74 39.21
CA LEU A 591 39.70 -25.87 40.32
C LEU A 591 39.69 -27.26 40.97
N SER A 592 38.52 -27.90 41.12
CA SER A 592 38.42 -29.28 41.63
C SER A 592 39.20 -30.28 40.77
N LYS A 593 39.24 -30.09 39.45
CA LYS A 593 39.97 -30.98 38.53
C LYS A 593 41.48 -30.79 38.69
N ASP A 594 41.94 -29.54 38.78
CA ASP A 594 43.36 -29.23 38.95
C ASP A 594 43.90 -29.78 40.28
N ILE A 595 43.15 -29.60 41.38
CA ILE A 595 43.45 -30.20 42.69
C ILE A 595 43.44 -31.74 42.58
N MET A 596 42.49 -32.33 41.86
CA MET A 596 42.41 -33.79 41.68
C MET A 596 43.55 -34.35 40.82
N ILE A 597 44.06 -33.60 39.84
CA ILE A 597 45.25 -33.97 39.06
C ILE A 597 46.50 -33.96 39.95
N GLN A 598 46.70 -32.88 40.73
CA GLN A 598 47.81 -32.81 41.70
C GLN A 598 47.71 -33.90 42.77
N PHE A 599 46.50 -34.19 43.25
CA PHE A 599 46.26 -35.29 44.20
C PHE A 599 46.60 -36.64 43.57
N LYS A 600 46.09 -36.97 42.37
CA LYS A 600 46.41 -38.24 41.67
C LYS A 600 47.90 -38.38 41.33
N GLN A 601 48.63 -37.27 41.11
CA GLN A 601 50.10 -37.29 40.93
C GLN A 601 50.85 -37.54 42.25
N ASN A 602 50.34 -37.02 43.37
CA ASN A 602 50.92 -37.18 44.72
C ASN A 602 50.39 -38.43 45.47
N GLN A 603 49.65 -39.32 44.78
CA GLN A 603 49.07 -40.54 45.33
C GLN A 603 49.78 -41.78 44.79
N ASN A 604 50.45 -42.51 45.68
CA ASN A 604 51.06 -43.80 45.38
C ASN A 604 50.41 -44.92 46.24
N VAL A 605 49.08 -44.85 46.37
CA VAL A 605 48.30 -45.66 47.32
C VAL A 605 47.80 -46.97 46.69
N PRO A 606 48.07 -48.13 47.31
CA PRO A 606 47.52 -49.41 46.84
C PRO A 606 46.05 -49.54 47.25
N GLY A 607 45.14 -49.45 46.28
CA GLY A 607 43.70 -49.66 46.49
C GLY A 607 42.91 -49.76 45.19
N ASN A 608 41.85 -50.57 45.19
CA ASN A 608 41.03 -50.87 43.99
C ASN A 608 39.94 -49.82 43.68
N ILE A 609 39.98 -48.64 44.31
CA ILE A 609 38.93 -47.62 44.23
C ILE A 609 39.47 -46.37 43.53
N GLU A 610 38.96 -46.05 42.35
CA GLU A 610 39.19 -44.73 41.76
C GLU A 610 38.34 -43.69 42.50
N LEU A 611 39.00 -42.83 43.27
CA LEU A 611 38.37 -41.66 43.90
C LEU A 611 38.46 -40.44 42.98
N THR A 612 37.36 -39.71 42.87
CA THR A 612 37.29 -38.36 42.30
C THR A 612 36.39 -37.51 43.21
N VAL A 613 36.87 -36.34 43.63
CA VAL A 613 36.18 -35.44 44.57
C VAL A 613 36.06 -34.07 43.96
N ASN A 614 34.91 -33.42 44.18
CA ASN A 614 34.69 -32.01 43.87
C ASN A 614 34.62 -31.20 45.17
N ILE A 615 35.33 -30.08 45.23
CA ILE A 615 35.40 -29.17 46.39
C ILE A 615 34.58 -27.92 46.05
N LEU A 616 33.62 -27.56 46.91
CA LEU A 616 32.54 -26.63 46.57
C LEU A 616 32.51 -25.43 47.53
N THR A 617 32.47 -24.22 46.99
CA THR A 617 32.39 -22.98 47.76
C THR A 617 30.97 -22.77 48.30
N MET A 618 30.74 -22.96 49.61
CA MET A 618 29.39 -22.97 50.22
C MET A 618 28.50 -21.76 49.89
N GLY A 619 29.07 -20.58 49.60
CA GLY A 619 28.32 -19.37 49.24
C GLY A 619 27.80 -19.31 47.78
N TYR A 620 28.33 -20.14 46.89
CA TYR A 620 27.91 -20.20 45.48
C TYR A 620 26.87 -21.29 45.21
N TRP A 621 27.02 -22.44 45.87
CA TRP A 621 26.18 -23.62 45.64
C TRP A 621 24.85 -23.56 46.41
N PRO A 622 23.85 -24.39 46.06
CA PRO A 622 22.66 -24.58 46.88
C PRO A 622 23.02 -25.11 48.28
N THR A 623 22.23 -24.76 49.29
CA THR A 623 22.38 -25.35 50.64
C THR A 623 22.00 -26.83 50.62
N TYR A 624 22.95 -27.69 51.01
CA TYR A 624 22.73 -29.13 51.20
C TYR A 624 22.61 -29.43 52.69
N VAL A 625 21.64 -30.27 53.07
CA VAL A 625 21.53 -30.78 54.45
C VAL A 625 22.52 -31.94 54.61
N PRO A 626 23.46 -31.89 55.58
CA PRO A 626 24.33 -33.02 55.87
C PRO A 626 23.52 -34.24 56.33
N MET A 627 23.91 -35.42 55.87
CA MET A 627 23.30 -36.70 56.24
C MET A 627 24.40 -37.68 56.65
N GLU A 628 24.30 -38.25 57.84
CA GLU A 628 25.24 -39.25 58.32
C GLU A 628 25.05 -40.57 57.57
N VAL A 629 26.15 -41.13 57.04
CA VAL A 629 26.14 -42.35 56.23
C VAL A 629 27.28 -43.29 56.64
N HIS A 630 26.98 -44.58 56.70
CA HIS A 630 27.95 -45.62 57.08
C HIS A 630 28.89 -45.95 55.91
N LEU A 631 29.93 -45.13 55.72
CA LEU A 631 30.94 -45.35 54.68
C LEU A 631 31.75 -46.63 54.95
N PRO A 632 31.96 -47.50 53.92
CA PRO A 632 32.89 -48.63 54.00
C PRO A 632 34.30 -48.21 54.44
N PRO A 633 35.08 -49.07 55.14
CA PRO A 633 36.39 -48.71 55.67
C PRO A 633 37.36 -48.16 54.61
N GLU A 634 37.41 -48.79 53.44
CA GLU A 634 38.31 -48.40 52.33
C GLU A 634 38.02 -46.97 51.82
N VAL A 635 36.74 -46.66 51.58
CA VAL A 635 36.28 -45.31 51.18
C VAL A 635 36.56 -44.29 52.28
N ARG A 636 36.36 -44.67 53.55
CA ARG A 636 36.59 -43.80 54.71
C ARG A 636 38.05 -43.37 54.83
N VAL A 637 39.00 -44.30 54.64
CA VAL A 637 40.44 -44.00 54.68
C VAL A 637 40.83 -43.03 53.55
N ALA A 638 40.37 -43.29 52.32
CA ALA A 638 40.65 -42.43 51.16
C ALA A 638 40.10 -40.99 51.33
N VAL A 639 38.88 -40.86 51.87
CA VAL A 639 38.28 -39.54 52.18
C VAL A 639 39.02 -38.83 53.32
N GLN A 640 39.48 -39.57 54.34
CA GLN A 640 40.23 -39.00 55.46
C GLN A 640 41.60 -38.46 55.01
N ASP A 641 42.37 -39.24 54.23
CA ASP A 641 43.67 -38.82 53.68
C ASP A 641 43.55 -37.57 52.80
N LEU A 642 42.54 -37.51 51.91
CA LEU A 642 42.26 -36.32 51.11
C LEU A 642 41.88 -35.11 52.00
N SER A 643 41.05 -35.31 53.03
CA SER A 643 40.66 -34.24 53.95
C SER A 643 41.82 -33.72 54.81
N TYR A 644 42.82 -34.57 55.09
CA TYR A 644 44.04 -34.18 55.79
C TYR A 644 44.98 -33.41 54.87
N LYS A 645 45.21 -33.91 53.65
CA LYS A 645 46.05 -33.23 52.65
C LYS A 645 45.51 -31.84 52.29
N HIS A 646 44.22 -31.72 51.98
CA HIS A 646 43.59 -30.44 51.63
C HIS A 646 43.53 -29.41 52.78
N ARG A 647 43.71 -29.83 54.04
CA ARG A 647 43.84 -28.89 55.19
C ARG A 647 45.28 -28.41 55.42
N ASN A 648 46.26 -29.04 54.78
CA ASN A 648 47.69 -28.81 54.96
C ASN A 648 48.37 -28.32 53.66
N THR A 649 47.57 -27.81 52.71
CA THR A 649 47.96 -27.18 51.43
C THR A 649 47.13 -25.92 51.22
#